data_AF-A0A914SDS3-F1
#
_entry.id   AF-A0A914SDS3-F1
#
_cell.length_a   1.000
_cell.length_b   1.000
_cell.length_c   1.000
_cell.angle_alpha   90.00
_cell.angle_beta   90.00
_cell.angle_gamma   90.00
#
_symmetry.space_group_name_H-M   'P 1'
#
loop_
_entity.id
_entity.type
_entity.pdbx_description
1 polymer ?
#
loop_
_entity_poly.entity_id
_entity_poly.type
_entity_poly.pdbx_seq_one_letter_code
_entity_poly.pdbx_strand_id
1 'polypeptide(L)'
;MGSSTTVSSSTSGASIATTSTTPSTTGGGSTGASTSNTSRSSSWVSLPEAQKWRKDLSQRIFVGRSLKLEKIKFYGFDMDYTLANYKTPQYEALLFDRTIERLIHMSYPEEIKQLKYDSNFPVRGLWFDRQYGNLLKVDGSHNILIGIHGTKFMKPQEIEEFYPNKFLNLDEKRIHVMNTLFNLPDMYLLAKLVDFFDNLSTHEKTNDKTGVRSGEAIISYKSIVDDVVKAVEWVHVSGGMKDYILQNIEKYIHPAEELRTMMLQLRISGAKTFLLTNSEYKYTHGVMTYLAGHDWPQLFDIAIVDAKKPSWFTETFVFRQVDTTTGTLKMDVHVGPIKYGNIYSGGSCDGLKKLMKFRGKDVLYVGDHIFGDVLKSKKIGWRTFLIVPELNPELFVWTQNQNFHEMLQTYDERLGELYNLDSTKNDQRRATIDATVKAIRKVTNEMNQAYGLLGSMFRSGSRTTFFATQVERYADLYSSTCYNLIHYPKFYFFRARMLLLPHELAAVDKKSKMSNKKGVGLRKPGFNLSPVESSVDVAEDSSSILSTTTTQALTVEPPVCTISSAGGKSKHKLFNQSSSRLAYKFKLSNNSNYGVNLISGFLKVGGIVDFEITRKAGKSKGDKLVIMFNEAPADATDASKLFEANAPKSKLTGEFVLNFSADE
;
A
#
# COMPACT_ATOMS: atom_id res chain seq x y z
N MET A 1 51.92 46.92 2.87
CA MET A 1 51.35 48.13 2.22
C MET A 1 49.85 47.88 2.14
N GLY A 2 48.95 48.67 2.74
CA GLY A 2 49.09 50.04 3.26
C GLY A 2 48.95 51.05 2.11
N SER A 3 47.99 51.99 2.11
CA SER A 3 47.08 52.43 3.19
C SER A 3 45.73 53.00 2.69
N SER A 4 44.92 53.50 3.63
CA SER A 4 43.59 54.15 3.52
C SER A 4 43.62 55.53 2.79
N THR A 5 42.57 56.38 2.69
CA THR A 5 41.27 56.62 3.42
C THR A 5 40.33 57.42 2.46
N THR A 6 39.11 57.95 2.71
CA THR A 6 38.15 58.25 3.83
C THR A 6 36.72 57.78 3.41
N VAL A 7 35.64 57.64 4.20
CA VAL A 7 35.06 58.14 5.49
C VAL A 7 33.94 59.20 5.36
N SER A 8 32.67 58.74 5.52
CA SER A 8 31.51 59.39 6.18
C SER A 8 30.27 58.44 6.05
N SER A 9 29.68 57.85 7.11
CA SER A 9 28.80 58.38 8.18
C SER A 9 27.44 58.93 7.67
N SER A 10 26.25 58.59 8.21
CA SER A 10 25.93 58.08 9.56
C SER A 10 24.55 57.38 9.73
N THR A 11 24.35 56.72 10.89
CA THR A 11 23.10 56.57 11.68
C THR A 11 21.81 55.91 11.12
N SER A 12 21.62 54.63 11.48
CA SER A 12 20.51 54.07 12.30
C SER A 12 19.02 54.41 12.04
N GLY A 13 18.19 53.36 11.95
CA GLY A 13 16.73 53.37 12.18
C GLY A 13 16.13 51.95 12.03
N ALA A 14 15.14 51.55 12.83
CA ALA A 14 14.65 50.16 12.84
C ALA A 14 13.14 49.96 13.13
N SER A 15 12.58 48.91 12.51
CA SER A 15 11.38 48.14 12.91
C SER A 15 9.96 48.77 12.76
N ILE A 16 8.93 47.89 12.86
CA ILE A 16 7.47 48.14 12.98
C ILE A 16 6.74 48.55 11.67
N ALA A 17 5.48 48.15 11.35
CA ALA A 17 4.70 46.93 11.61
C ALA A 17 3.37 46.91 10.78
N THR A 18 2.70 45.75 10.71
CA THR A 18 1.23 45.49 10.65
C THR A 18 0.24 46.43 9.91
N THR A 19 -0.57 45.83 9.01
CA THR A 19 -2.05 45.91 8.93
C THR A 19 -2.50 44.88 7.86
N SER A 20 -3.53 44.03 7.94
CA SER A 20 -4.80 43.89 8.69
C SER A 20 -5.98 44.72 8.17
N THR A 21 -6.95 44.03 7.55
CA THR A 21 -8.31 44.54 7.29
C THR A 21 -9.28 43.37 7.08
N THR A 22 -10.38 43.37 7.83
CA THR A 22 -11.55 42.52 7.64
C THR A 22 -12.70 43.33 7.02
N PRO A 23 -13.68 42.67 6.38
CA PRO A 23 -15.05 43.20 6.29
C PRO A 23 -15.97 42.50 7.30
N SER A 24 -16.90 43.25 7.88
CA SER A 24 -17.90 42.78 8.86
C SER A 24 -19.29 42.61 8.26
N THR A 25 -20.15 41.86 8.95
CA THR A 25 -21.56 41.64 8.60
C THR A 25 -22.49 42.75 9.09
N THR A 26 -23.36 43.23 8.21
CA THR A 26 -24.72 43.71 8.52
C THR A 26 -25.66 43.29 7.37
N GLY A 27 -26.98 43.33 7.57
CA GLY A 27 -27.93 42.89 6.54
C GLY A 27 -29.38 43.31 6.84
N GLY A 28 -30.28 42.98 5.91
CA GLY A 28 -31.73 43.22 6.02
C GLY A 28 -32.43 43.29 4.67
N GLY A 29 -33.71 42.93 4.62
CA GLY A 29 -34.56 42.97 3.42
C GLY A 29 -34.92 41.59 2.87
N SER A 30 -36.21 41.31 2.69
CA SER A 30 -36.73 40.00 2.28
C SER A 30 -37.70 40.09 1.09
N THR A 31 -37.59 39.13 0.17
CA THR A 31 -38.62 38.59 -0.75
C THR A 31 -37.92 37.59 -1.69
N GLY A 32 -38.56 36.55 -2.23
CA GLY A 32 -39.94 36.14 -2.01
C GLY A 32 -40.49 35.15 -3.05
N ALA A 33 -39.69 34.22 -3.56
CA ALA A 33 -40.13 33.24 -4.56
C ALA A 33 -39.44 31.87 -4.35
N SER A 34 -40.22 30.79 -4.36
CA SER A 34 -39.73 29.42 -4.17
C SER A 34 -39.96 28.57 -5.43
N THR A 35 -38.94 27.84 -5.86
CA THR A 35 -39.09 26.69 -6.76
C THR A 35 -38.21 25.56 -6.22
N SER A 36 -38.83 24.47 -5.78
CA SER A 36 -38.15 23.32 -5.21
C SER A 36 -37.68 22.38 -6.32
N ASN A 37 -36.40 21.99 -6.29
CA ASN A 37 -35.87 20.95 -7.16
C ASN A 37 -35.22 19.87 -6.29
N THR A 38 -35.93 18.76 -6.10
CA THR A 38 -35.55 17.71 -5.13
C THR A 38 -34.49 16.79 -5.70
N SER A 39 -33.21 17.08 -5.40
CA SER A 39 -32.12 16.13 -5.60
C SER A 39 -32.30 14.94 -4.64
N ARG A 40 -32.58 13.75 -5.19
CA ARG A 40 -32.64 12.50 -4.42
C ARG A 40 -31.23 12.10 -4.00
N SER A 41 -30.79 12.52 -2.81
CA SER A 41 -29.65 11.90 -2.16
C SER A 41 -30.01 10.45 -1.80
N SER A 42 -29.22 9.49 -2.27
CA SER A 42 -29.31 8.12 -1.79
C SER A 42 -28.74 8.07 -0.38
N SER A 43 -29.60 8.01 0.63
CA SER A 43 -29.21 8.01 2.04
C SER A 43 -28.30 6.83 2.36
N TRP A 44 -27.01 7.10 2.51
CA TRP A 44 -26.05 6.13 3.05
C TRP A 44 -26.44 5.82 4.49
N VAL A 45 -26.87 4.58 4.75
CA VAL A 45 -27.15 4.11 6.10
C VAL A 45 -25.87 4.25 6.94
N SER A 46 -25.97 5.00 8.04
CA SER A 46 -24.87 5.24 8.97
C SER A 46 -24.40 3.92 9.59
N LEU A 47 -23.20 3.49 9.21
CA LEU A 47 -22.62 2.25 9.71
C LEU A 47 -22.15 2.42 11.18
N PRO A 48 -22.29 1.40 12.04
CA PRO A 48 -21.97 1.50 13.47
C PRO A 48 -20.54 1.97 13.76
N GLU A 49 -20.36 2.60 14.93
CA GLU A 49 -19.13 3.35 15.27
C GLU A 49 -17.82 2.54 15.20
N ALA A 50 -17.89 1.21 15.30
CA ALA A 50 -16.75 0.32 15.06
C ALA A 50 -16.05 0.55 13.70
N GLN A 51 -16.71 1.14 12.71
CA GLN A 51 -16.10 1.52 11.43
C GLN A 51 -15.49 2.94 11.38
N LYS A 52 -15.67 3.80 12.40
CA LYS A 52 -15.00 5.12 12.47
C LYS A 52 -13.47 5.02 12.42
N TRP A 53 -12.92 3.91 12.91
CA TRP A 53 -11.47 3.60 12.95
C TRP A 53 -10.79 3.44 11.58
N ARG A 54 -11.50 3.55 10.46
CA ARG A 54 -10.96 3.28 9.11
C ARG A 54 -11.31 4.37 8.08
N LYS A 55 -11.20 5.63 8.51
CA LYS A 55 -11.32 6.81 7.64
C LYS A 55 -10.07 7.07 6.80
N ASP A 56 -8.89 6.81 7.34
CA ASP A 56 -7.63 7.04 6.62
C ASP A 56 -7.47 6.03 5.49
N LEU A 57 -7.26 6.54 4.27
CA LEU A 57 -7.03 5.72 3.09
C LEU A 57 -5.57 5.24 2.99
N SER A 58 -4.62 5.93 3.63
CA SER A 58 -3.21 5.53 3.66
C SER A 58 -2.97 4.25 4.46
N GLN A 59 -3.78 4.03 5.51
CA GLN A 59 -3.77 2.83 6.37
C GLN A 59 -4.63 1.67 5.81
N ARG A 60 -5.17 1.82 4.60
CA ARG A 60 -6.16 0.90 4.04
C ARG A 60 -5.53 -0.19 3.19
N ILE A 61 -5.87 -1.44 3.51
CA ILE A 61 -5.66 -2.57 2.60
C ILE A 61 -6.89 -2.69 1.71
N PHE A 62 -6.67 -2.55 0.40
CA PHE A 62 -7.68 -2.69 -0.64
C PHE A 62 -7.81 -4.16 -1.06
N VAL A 63 -8.97 -4.54 -1.60
CA VAL A 63 -9.36 -5.96 -1.75
C VAL A 63 -9.84 -6.23 -3.17
N GLY A 64 -8.98 -6.86 -3.97
CA GLY A 64 -9.37 -7.40 -5.27
C GLY A 64 -10.18 -8.71 -5.12
N ARG A 65 -9.81 -9.56 -4.16
CA ARG A 65 -10.51 -10.84 -3.89
C ARG A 65 -10.59 -11.15 -2.40
N SER A 66 -11.74 -11.67 -1.99
CA SER A 66 -12.04 -11.99 -0.60
C SER A 66 -11.02 -12.94 0.06
N LEU A 67 -10.60 -12.61 1.27
CA LEU A 67 -9.52 -13.29 2.00
C LEU A 67 -9.81 -13.26 3.51
N LYS A 68 -9.89 -14.44 4.14
CA LYS A 68 -9.92 -14.57 5.61
C LYS A 68 -8.50 -14.73 6.13
N LEU A 69 -8.00 -13.79 6.92
CA LEU A 69 -6.66 -13.88 7.51
C LEU A 69 -6.50 -15.13 8.39
N GLU A 70 -7.59 -15.54 9.05
CA GLU A 70 -7.72 -16.77 9.85
C GLU A 70 -7.28 -18.04 9.10
N LYS A 71 -7.43 -18.08 7.76
CA LYS A 71 -7.05 -19.22 6.93
C LYS A 71 -5.59 -19.17 6.45
N ILE A 72 -4.91 -18.03 6.58
CA ILE A 72 -3.49 -17.92 6.31
C ILE A 72 -2.71 -18.52 7.49
N LYS A 73 -1.72 -19.34 7.19
CA LYS A 73 -0.81 -19.98 8.15
C LYS A 73 0.66 -19.62 7.91
N PHE A 74 0.97 -19.12 6.72
CA PHE A 74 2.30 -18.71 6.31
C PHE A 74 2.25 -17.32 5.68
N TYR A 75 3.11 -16.41 6.13
CA TYR A 75 3.28 -15.07 5.58
C TYR A 75 4.70 -14.95 5.04
N GLY A 76 4.83 -14.83 3.71
CA GLY A 76 6.10 -14.63 3.04
C GLY A 76 6.26 -13.21 2.55
N PHE A 77 7.45 -12.65 2.64
CA PHE A 77 7.76 -11.27 2.24
C PHE A 77 8.95 -11.23 1.29
N ASP A 78 8.95 -10.34 0.29
CA ASP A 78 10.20 -9.79 -0.25
C ASP A 78 10.78 -8.73 0.71
N MET A 79 12.06 -8.40 0.56
CA MET A 79 12.70 -7.29 1.24
C MET A 79 12.49 -5.99 0.46
N ASP A 80 12.98 -5.93 -0.77
CA ASP A 80 13.12 -4.69 -1.54
C ASP A 80 11.75 -4.10 -1.95
N TYR A 81 11.59 -2.78 -1.80
CA TYR A 81 10.34 -2.01 -1.96
C TYR A 81 9.09 -2.57 -1.23
N THR A 82 9.30 -3.53 -0.32
CA THR A 82 8.23 -4.33 0.31
C THR A 82 8.30 -4.25 1.84
N LEU A 83 9.49 -4.47 2.40
CA LEU A 83 9.88 -4.12 3.77
C LEU A 83 10.83 -2.92 3.76
N ALA A 84 11.84 -2.95 2.88
CA ALA A 84 12.78 -1.87 2.64
C ALA A 84 12.21 -0.90 1.61
N ASN A 85 11.49 0.15 2.05
CA ASN A 85 11.07 1.20 1.13
C ASN A 85 12.22 2.20 0.89
N TYR A 86 12.61 2.37 -0.37
CA TYR A 86 13.66 3.32 -0.75
C TYR A 86 13.16 4.77 -0.77
N LYS A 87 14.08 5.72 -0.62
CA LYS A 87 13.79 7.16 -0.59
C LYS A 87 13.84 7.75 -2.01
N THR A 88 12.69 8.22 -2.48
CA THR A 88 12.54 8.93 -3.76
C THR A 88 12.81 10.43 -3.59
N PRO A 89 13.60 11.07 -4.49
CA PRO A 89 14.28 10.53 -5.67
C PRO A 89 15.74 10.11 -5.41
N GLN A 90 16.18 9.98 -4.15
CA GLN A 90 17.60 9.80 -3.80
C GLN A 90 18.17 8.47 -4.31
N TYR A 91 17.39 7.39 -4.25
CA TYR A 91 17.81 6.08 -4.76
C TYR A 91 17.85 6.06 -6.29
N GLU A 92 16.82 6.60 -6.92
CA GLU A 92 16.62 6.62 -8.37
C GLU A 92 17.70 7.47 -9.07
N ALA A 93 18.01 8.64 -8.51
CA ALA A 93 19.10 9.49 -9.01
C ALA A 93 20.48 8.80 -8.88
N LEU A 94 20.72 8.07 -7.78
CA LEU A 94 21.95 7.29 -7.61
C LEU A 94 22.08 6.20 -8.68
N LEU A 95 21.00 5.46 -8.98
CA LEU A 95 21.04 4.43 -10.02
C LEU A 95 21.26 5.05 -11.41
N PHE A 96 20.59 6.17 -11.69
CA PHE A 96 20.72 6.93 -12.93
C PHE A 96 22.17 7.39 -13.18
N ASP A 97 22.76 8.11 -12.23
CA ASP A 97 24.13 8.65 -12.36
C ASP A 97 25.17 7.50 -12.47
N ARG A 98 25.05 6.43 -11.68
CA ARG A 98 25.95 5.26 -11.78
C ARG A 98 25.79 4.47 -13.08
N THR A 99 24.58 4.42 -13.65
CA THR A 99 24.34 3.77 -14.94
C THR A 99 24.95 4.60 -16.08
N ILE A 100 24.88 5.93 -16.00
CA ILE A 100 25.58 6.84 -16.92
C ILE A 100 27.10 6.66 -16.87
N GLU A 101 27.70 6.64 -15.68
CA GLU A 101 29.14 6.34 -15.51
C GLU A 101 29.50 4.98 -16.16
N ARG A 102 28.67 3.95 -15.95
CA ARG A 102 28.89 2.62 -16.54
C ARG A 102 28.76 2.61 -18.06
N LEU A 103 27.82 3.35 -18.64
CA LEU A 103 27.65 3.46 -20.09
C LEU A 103 28.84 4.19 -20.75
N ILE A 104 29.37 5.24 -20.11
CA ILE A 104 30.59 5.92 -20.57
C ILE A 104 31.79 4.95 -20.54
N HIS A 105 31.91 4.13 -19.50
CA HIS A 105 32.87 3.01 -19.47
C HIS A 105 32.60 1.89 -20.50
N MET A 106 31.42 1.89 -21.13
CA MET A 106 31.06 1.04 -22.29
C MET A 106 31.16 1.83 -23.62
N SER A 107 31.95 2.90 -23.64
CA SER A 107 32.24 3.75 -24.82
C SER A 107 31.05 4.55 -25.36
N TYR A 108 30.03 4.84 -24.54
CA TYR A 108 29.07 5.90 -24.86
C TYR A 108 29.74 7.29 -24.76
N PRO A 109 29.29 8.30 -25.55
CA PRO A 109 29.90 9.62 -25.54
C PRO A 109 29.82 10.31 -24.17
N GLU A 110 30.90 10.95 -23.71
CA GLU A 110 30.99 11.62 -22.39
C GLU A 110 29.91 12.71 -22.20
N GLU A 111 29.36 13.26 -23.28
CA GLU A 111 28.25 14.22 -23.27
C GLU A 111 27.01 13.69 -22.54
N ILE A 112 26.79 12.37 -22.43
CA ILE A 112 25.65 11.83 -21.66
C ILE A 112 25.77 12.09 -20.15
N LYS A 113 26.96 12.45 -19.65
CA LYS A 113 27.23 12.83 -18.25
C LYS A 113 26.46 14.09 -17.80
N GLN A 114 26.08 14.94 -18.75
CA GLN A 114 25.29 16.15 -18.49
C GLN A 114 23.81 15.85 -18.20
N LEU A 115 23.32 14.66 -18.55
CA LEU A 115 21.94 14.25 -18.27
C LEU A 115 21.70 14.18 -16.75
N LYS A 116 20.51 14.57 -16.29
CA LYS A 116 20.13 14.56 -14.87
C LYS A 116 18.74 13.97 -14.71
N TYR A 117 18.57 13.09 -13.71
CA TYR A 117 17.33 12.38 -13.42
C TYR A 117 16.18 13.36 -13.11
N ASP A 118 15.04 13.18 -13.77
CA ASP A 118 13.79 13.88 -13.44
C ASP A 118 12.74 12.87 -12.98
N SER A 119 12.42 12.90 -11.69
CA SER A 119 11.39 12.05 -11.07
C SER A 119 9.96 12.36 -11.51
N ASN A 120 9.72 13.47 -12.22
CA ASN A 120 8.38 13.84 -12.69
C ASN A 120 8.00 13.19 -14.04
N PHE A 121 8.98 12.57 -14.73
CA PHE A 121 8.77 11.91 -16.02
C PHE A 121 8.33 10.44 -15.89
N PRO A 122 9.04 9.54 -15.19
CA PRO A 122 8.75 8.10 -15.27
C PRO A 122 7.53 7.71 -14.42
N VAL A 123 6.69 6.83 -14.95
CA VAL A 123 5.53 6.25 -14.24
C VAL A 123 5.57 4.74 -14.40
N ARG A 124 5.45 3.97 -13.31
CA ARG A 124 5.60 2.51 -13.35
C ARG A 124 4.53 1.83 -14.21
N GLY A 125 4.94 0.78 -14.94
CA GLY A 125 4.07 -0.04 -15.77
C GLY A 125 4.01 0.33 -17.26
N LEU A 126 4.89 1.22 -17.74
CA LEU A 126 5.07 1.46 -19.18
C LEU A 126 5.75 0.27 -19.88
N TRP A 127 5.57 0.23 -21.19
CA TRP A 127 6.25 -0.69 -22.10
C TRP A 127 7.27 0.09 -22.93
N PHE A 128 8.53 -0.35 -22.95
CA PHE A 128 9.52 0.16 -23.90
C PHE A 128 9.57 -0.77 -25.12
N ASP A 129 9.24 -0.23 -26.29
CA ASP A 129 9.40 -0.94 -27.57
C ASP A 129 10.85 -0.83 -28.06
N ARG A 130 11.58 -1.94 -27.91
CA ARG A 130 12.98 -2.09 -28.33
C ARG A 130 13.15 -1.90 -29.84
N GLN A 131 12.11 -2.08 -30.65
CA GLN A 131 12.22 -1.93 -32.10
C GLN A 131 12.25 -0.46 -32.54
N TYR A 132 11.51 0.43 -31.88
CA TYR A 132 11.28 1.81 -32.34
C TYR A 132 11.65 2.90 -31.31
N GLY A 133 12.29 2.55 -30.19
CA GLY A 133 12.75 3.52 -29.20
C GLY A 133 11.63 4.25 -28.46
N ASN A 134 10.45 3.62 -28.36
CA ASN A 134 9.22 4.26 -27.90
C ASN A 134 8.79 3.76 -26.52
N LEU A 135 8.47 4.70 -25.63
CA LEU A 135 7.73 4.41 -24.40
C LEU A 135 6.22 4.46 -24.67
N LEU A 136 5.51 3.41 -24.25
CA LEU A 136 4.10 3.21 -24.49
C LEU A 136 3.36 2.99 -23.17
N LYS A 137 2.33 3.79 -22.92
CA LYS A 137 1.32 3.52 -21.89
C LYS A 137 0.18 2.75 -22.56
N VAL A 138 -0.08 1.52 -22.13
CA VAL A 138 -1.08 0.63 -22.74
C VAL A 138 -2.18 0.21 -21.77
N ASP A 139 -3.33 -0.21 -22.29
CA ASP A 139 -4.45 -0.76 -21.52
C ASP A 139 -4.40 -2.29 -21.32
N GLY A 140 -5.35 -2.82 -20.56
CA GLY A 140 -5.50 -4.26 -20.31
C GLY A 140 -5.80 -5.13 -21.54
N SER A 141 -6.08 -4.52 -22.69
CA SER A 141 -6.26 -5.17 -24.00
C SER A 141 -5.12 -4.83 -24.97
N HIS A 142 -3.99 -4.30 -24.45
CA HIS A 142 -2.79 -3.90 -25.18
C HIS A 142 -2.98 -2.78 -26.22
N ASN A 143 -4.05 -1.98 -26.11
CA ASN A 143 -4.17 -0.77 -26.91
C ASN A 143 -3.30 0.34 -26.32
N ILE A 144 -2.70 1.15 -27.18
CA ILE A 144 -1.87 2.29 -26.82
C ILE A 144 -2.77 3.46 -26.38
N LEU A 145 -2.52 3.95 -25.16
CA LEU A 145 -3.15 5.12 -24.54
C LEU A 145 -2.32 6.37 -24.78
N ILE A 146 -0.99 6.26 -24.60
CA ILE A 146 0.00 7.32 -24.81
C ILE A 146 1.22 6.69 -25.47
N GLY A 147 1.78 7.34 -26.49
CA GLY A 147 3.09 7.03 -27.05
C GLY A 147 4.06 8.20 -26.84
N ILE A 148 5.33 7.89 -26.60
CA ILE A 148 6.42 8.85 -26.36
C ILE A 148 7.64 8.35 -27.14
N HIS A 149 8.29 9.22 -27.89
CA HIS A 149 9.56 8.96 -28.58
C HIS A 149 10.61 9.89 -27.97
N GLY A 150 11.67 9.33 -27.39
CA GLY A 150 12.52 10.07 -26.45
C GLY A 150 11.68 10.62 -25.29
N THR A 151 11.76 11.93 -25.03
CA THR A 151 10.83 12.64 -24.12
C THR A 151 9.69 13.39 -24.82
N LYS A 152 9.55 13.29 -26.15
CA LYS A 152 8.47 13.92 -26.91
C LYS A 152 7.23 13.01 -27.00
N PHE A 153 6.07 13.53 -26.58
CA PHE A 153 4.76 12.89 -26.81
C PHE A 153 4.45 12.75 -28.30
N MET A 154 3.95 11.57 -28.68
CA MET A 154 3.48 11.26 -30.03
C MET A 154 2.00 11.66 -30.20
N LYS A 155 1.68 12.34 -31.29
CA LYS A 155 0.31 12.59 -31.76
C LYS A 155 -0.37 11.27 -32.17
N PRO A 156 -1.71 11.18 -32.20
CA PRO A 156 -2.42 9.97 -32.62
C PRO A 156 -2.01 9.44 -34.01
N GLN A 157 -1.66 10.34 -34.94
CA GLN A 157 -1.15 10.00 -36.27
C GLN A 157 0.29 9.45 -36.24
N GLU A 158 1.16 10.07 -35.44
CA GLU A 158 2.53 9.57 -35.23
C GLU A 158 2.46 8.16 -34.60
N ILE A 159 1.49 7.87 -33.72
CA ILE A 159 1.26 6.51 -33.19
C ILE A 159 0.75 5.56 -34.29
N GLU A 160 -0.14 6.01 -35.20
CA GLU A 160 -0.63 5.19 -36.33
C GLU A 160 0.49 4.79 -37.31
N GLU A 161 1.49 5.66 -37.53
CA GLU A 161 2.64 5.34 -38.41
C GLU A 161 3.50 4.16 -37.90
N PHE A 162 3.70 4.04 -36.59
CA PHE A 162 4.47 2.94 -35.99
C PHE A 162 3.59 1.75 -35.60
N TYR A 163 2.31 1.99 -35.31
CA TYR A 163 1.35 1.01 -34.82
C TYR A 163 -0.03 1.24 -35.48
N PRO A 164 -0.27 0.73 -36.71
CA PRO A 164 -1.47 1.06 -37.50
C PRO A 164 -2.82 0.81 -36.79
N ASN A 165 -2.88 -0.19 -35.91
CA ASN A 165 -4.09 -0.51 -35.12
C ASN A 165 -4.11 0.14 -33.73
N LYS A 166 -3.15 1.01 -33.39
CA LYS A 166 -2.86 1.52 -32.03
C LYS A 166 -2.80 0.41 -30.97
N PHE A 167 -2.25 -0.73 -31.36
CA PHE A 167 -2.23 -1.97 -30.60
C PHE A 167 -0.87 -2.64 -30.79
N LEU A 168 -0.36 -3.27 -29.74
CA LEU A 168 0.93 -3.96 -29.78
C LEU A 168 0.84 -5.26 -28.98
N ASN A 169 1.23 -6.39 -29.57
CA ASN A 169 1.29 -7.65 -28.83
C ASN A 169 2.45 -7.64 -27.82
N LEU A 170 2.21 -8.21 -26.63
CA LEU A 170 3.27 -8.43 -25.65
C LEU A 170 4.17 -9.60 -26.07
N ASP A 171 5.21 -9.30 -26.83
CA ASP A 171 6.36 -10.19 -27.06
C ASP A 171 7.52 -9.75 -26.16
N GLU A 172 7.93 -10.61 -25.22
CA GLU A 172 9.03 -10.34 -24.27
C GLU A 172 10.39 -10.09 -24.96
N LYS A 173 10.55 -10.46 -26.24
CA LYS A 173 11.76 -10.16 -27.04
C LYS A 173 11.79 -8.71 -27.57
N ARG A 174 10.63 -8.14 -27.89
CA ARG A 174 10.47 -6.78 -28.42
C ARG A 174 10.11 -5.76 -27.33
N ILE A 175 9.36 -6.17 -26.32
CA ILE A 175 8.78 -5.30 -25.31
C ILE A 175 9.48 -5.51 -23.97
N HIS A 176 10.08 -4.46 -23.43
CA HIS A 176 10.52 -4.44 -22.04
C HIS A 176 9.43 -3.78 -21.17
N VAL A 177 8.80 -4.56 -20.29
CA VAL A 177 7.72 -4.07 -19.40
C VAL A 177 8.33 -3.58 -18.09
N MET A 178 8.25 -2.26 -17.85
CA MET A 178 8.98 -1.55 -16.80
C MET A 178 8.12 -1.50 -15.52
N ASN A 179 8.03 -2.66 -14.85
CA ASN A 179 7.00 -2.99 -13.86
C ASN A 179 7.46 -2.91 -12.39
N THR A 180 8.75 -2.68 -12.12
CA THR A 180 9.30 -2.46 -10.77
C THR A 180 9.70 -1.00 -10.57
N LEU A 181 9.85 -0.56 -9.32
CA LEU A 181 10.34 0.80 -9.03
C LEU A 181 11.82 0.98 -9.41
N PHE A 182 12.60 -0.10 -9.42
CA PHE A 182 13.96 -0.12 -9.97
C PHE A 182 14.05 0.31 -11.44
N ASN A 183 12.96 0.21 -12.22
CA ASN A 183 12.96 0.60 -13.63
C ASN A 183 12.69 2.10 -13.90
N LEU A 184 12.39 2.92 -12.88
CA LEU A 184 12.13 4.36 -13.10
C LEU A 184 13.36 5.13 -13.62
N PRO A 185 14.59 4.90 -13.11
CA PRO A 185 15.83 5.44 -13.68
C PRO A 185 16.03 5.01 -15.14
N ASP A 186 15.96 3.70 -15.40
CA ASP A 186 16.16 3.09 -16.72
C ASP A 186 15.19 3.68 -17.76
N MET A 187 13.93 3.86 -17.38
CA MET A 187 12.85 4.39 -18.22
C MET A 187 13.16 5.80 -18.72
N TYR A 188 13.59 6.67 -17.81
CA TYR A 188 13.95 8.05 -18.15
C TYR A 188 15.33 8.14 -18.83
N LEU A 189 16.28 7.26 -18.47
CA LEU A 189 17.58 7.17 -19.14
C LEU A 189 17.43 6.72 -20.61
N LEU A 190 16.61 5.71 -20.88
CA LEU A 190 16.31 5.28 -22.25
C LEU A 190 15.63 6.39 -23.06
N ALA A 191 14.67 7.10 -22.47
CA ALA A 191 14.05 8.27 -23.10
C ALA A 191 15.10 9.35 -23.44
N LYS A 192 16.05 9.63 -22.54
CA LYS A 192 17.11 10.62 -22.76
C LYS A 192 18.22 10.15 -23.71
N LEU A 193 18.50 8.86 -23.80
CA LEU A 193 19.42 8.31 -24.80
C LEU A 193 18.80 8.34 -26.20
N VAL A 194 17.49 8.05 -26.33
CA VAL A 194 16.76 8.24 -27.61
C VAL A 194 16.78 9.72 -28.01
N ASP A 195 16.41 10.65 -27.11
CA ASP A 195 16.54 12.10 -27.36
C ASP A 195 17.96 12.48 -27.83
N PHE A 196 19.00 11.96 -27.17
CA PHE A 196 20.39 12.28 -27.45
C PHE A 196 20.82 11.81 -28.85
N PHE A 197 20.71 10.50 -29.13
CA PHE A 197 21.14 9.92 -30.41
C PHE A 197 20.31 10.44 -31.59
N ASP A 198 19.02 10.71 -31.40
CA ASP A 198 18.14 11.29 -32.41
C ASP A 198 18.53 12.70 -32.87
N ASN A 199 19.25 13.47 -32.02
CA ASN A 199 19.60 14.86 -32.26
C ASN A 199 21.12 15.08 -32.40
N LEU A 200 21.93 14.01 -32.46
CA LEU A 200 23.35 14.12 -32.81
C LEU A 200 23.49 14.51 -34.28
N SER A 201 24.14 15.65 -34.55
CA SER A 201 24.39 16.15 -35.91
C SER A 201 25.30 15.25 -36.77
N THR A 202 25.95 14.26 -36.15
CA THR A 202 26.78 13.23 -36.81
C THR A 202 25.98 11.97 -37.19
N HIS A 203 24.68 11.93 -36.90
CA HIS A 203 23.82 10.76 -37.05
C HIS A 203 22.53 11.09 -37.82
N GLU A 204 22.09 10.14 -38.66
CA GLU A 204 20.81 10.21 -39.38
C GLU A 204 19.88 9.08 -38.91
N LYS A 205 18.56 9.32 -38.89
CA LYS A 205 17.58 8.27 -38.55
C LYS A 205 17.48 7.22 -39.66
N THR A 206 17.41 5.95 -39.28
CA THR A 206 17.29 4.85 -40.24
C THR A 206 15.93 4.86 -40.95
N ASN A 207 15.90 4.44 -42.22
CA ASN A 207 14.69 4.41 -43.06
C ASN A 207 13.57 3.51 -42.48
N ASP A 208 13.94 2.47 -41.73
CA ASP A 208 13.00 1.56 -41.03
C ASP A 208 12.58 2.07 -39.64
N LYS A 209 13.09 3.23 -39.24
CA LYS A 209 12.89 3.88 -37.93
C LYS A 209 13.36 3.04 -36.72
N THR A 210 14.31 2.11 -36.89
CA THR A 210 14.81 1.23 -35.83
C THR A 210 16.03 1.75 -35.04
N GLY A 211 16.59 2.88 -35.45
CA GLY A 211 17.69 3.54 -34.75
C GLY A 211 18.29 4.69 -35.56
N VAL A 212 19.57 4.95 -35.34
CA VAL A 212 20.35 5.96 -36.06
C VAL A 212 21.60 5.36 -36.71
N ARG A 213 22.11 6.02 -37.74
CA ARG A 213 23.30 5.63 -38.52
C ARG A 213 24.32 6.77 -38.53
N SER A 214 25.60 6.43 -38.44
CA SER A 214 26.71 7.35 -38.73
C SER A 214 27.71 6.63 -39.64
N GLY A 215 27.82 7.08 -40.89
CA GLY A 215 28.58 6.38 -41.93
C GLY A 215 28.07 4.93 -42.13
N GLU A 216 28.97 3.96 -41.97
CA GLU A 216 28.65 2.53 -42.08
C GLU A 216 28.11 1.92 -40.77
N ALA A 217 28.22 2.63 -39.64
CA ALA A 217 27.80 2.14 -38.32
C ALA A 217 26.31 2.46 -38.03
N ILE A 218 25.61 1.54 -37.35
CA ILE A 218 24.21 1.70 -36.95
C ILE A 218 24.08 1.46 -35.44
N ILE A 219 23.45 2.40 -34.74
CA ILE A 219 23.06 2.27 -33.33
C ILE A 219 21.55 2.03 -33.31
N SER A 220 21.14 0.77 -33.09
CA SER A 220 19.72 0.43 -32.97
C SER A 220 19.16 0.82 -31.60
N TYR A 221 17.88 1.17 -31.52
CA TYR A 221 17.22 1.39 -30.23
C TYR A 221 17.22 0.10 -29.38
N LYS A 222 17.21 -1.09 -30.01
CA LYS A 222 17.33 -2.38 -29.30
C LYS A 222 18.68 -2.52 -28.59
N SER A 223 19.80 -2.21 -29.26
CA SER A 223 21.13 -2.27 -28.64
C SER A 223 21.24 -1.29 -27.48
N ILE A 224 20.69 -0.07 -27.60
CA ILE A 224 20.64 0.88 -26.48
C ILE A 224 19.93 0.27 -25.26
N VAL A 225 18.78 -0.41 -25.44
CA VAL A 225 18.09 -1.10 -24.33
C VAL A 225 18.91 -2.26 -23.78
N ASP A 226 19.52 -3.08 -24.64
CA ASP A 226 20.34 -4.21 -24.19
C ASP A 226 21.59 -3.75 -23.41
N ASP A 227 22.19 -2.62 -23.77
CA ASP A 227 23.38 -2.08 -23.10
C ASP A 227 23.04 -1.31 -21.81
N VAL A 228 21.91 -0.58 -21.76
CA VAL A 228 21.37 -0.03 -20.49
C VAL A 228 21.05 -1.15 -19.51
N VAL A 229 20.40 -2.24 -19.94
CA VAL A 229 20.07 -3.36 -19.04
C VAL A 229 21.34 -4.01 -18.47
N LYS A 230 22.38 -4.22 -19.29
CA LYS A 230 23.70 -4.70 -18.81
C LYS A 230 24.36 -3.72 -17.85
N ALA A 231 24.25 -2.41 -18.10
CA ALA A 231 24.84 -1.39 -17.25
C ALA A 231 24.16 -1.35 -15.87
N VAL A 232 22.82 -1.38 -15.82
CA VAL A 232 22.01 -1.45 -14.60
C VAL A 232 22.30 -2.72 -13.81
N GLU A 233 22.31 -3.89 -14.48
CA GLU A 233 22.67 -5.17 -13.85
C GLU A 233 24.07 -5.11 -13.24
N TRP A 234 25.06 -4.58 -13.98
CA TRP A 234 26.42 -4.42 -13.48
C TRP A 234 26.46 -3.47 -12.26
N VAL A 235 25.75 -2.34 -12.29
CA VAL A 235 25.69 -1.40 -11.15
C VAL A 235 25.09 -2.06 -9.90
N HIS A 236 24.02 -2.86 -10.05
CA HIS A 236 23.34 -3.58 -8.97
C HIS A 236 24.13 -4.77 -8.39
N VAL A 237 24.97 -5.43 -9.20
CA VAL A 237 25.63 -6.71 -8.83
C VAL A 237 27.14 -6.56 -8.59
N SER A 238 27.80 -5.59 -9.23
CA SER A 238 29.27 -5.46 -9.23
C SER A 238 29.79 -4.02 -9.07
N GLY A 239 29.01 -3.00 -9.42
CA GLY A 239 29.41 -1.59 -9.40
C GLY A 239 29.43 -0.91 -8.03
N GLY A 240 29.48 -1.68 -6.93
CA GLY A 240 29.60 -1.17 -5.57
C GLY A 240 28.41 -0.35 -5.02
N MET A 241 27.35 -0.14 -5.80
CA MET A 241 26.19 0.69 -5.42
C MET A 241 25.57 0.24 -4.09
N LYS A 242 25.42 -1.07 -3.89
CA LYS A 242 24.88 -1.67 -2.65
C LYS A 242 25.73 -1.35 -1.42
N ASP A 243 27.06 -1.48 -1.52
CA ASP A 243 27.96 -1.14 -0.41
C ASP A 243 27.93 0.37 -0.10
N TYR A 244 27.88 1.21 -1.14
CA TYR A 244 27.72 2.65 -0.98
C TYR A 244 26.36 3.03 -0.33
N ILE A 245 25.28 2.30 -0.64
CA ILE A 245 24.00 2.45 0.05
C ILE A 245 24.11 2.03 1.51
N LEU A 246 24.72 0.88 1.83
CA LEU A 246 24.88 0.44 3.23
C LEU A 246 25.68 1.44 4.07
N GLN A 247 26.72 2.06 3.50
CA GLN A 247 27.51 3.13 4.14
C GLN A 247 26.72 4.42 4.39
N ASN A 248 25.59 4.63 3.71
CA ASN A 248 24.81 5.87 3.70
C ASN A 248 23.30 5.57 3.88
N ILE A 249 22.95 4.50 4.61
CA ILE A 249 21.63 3.85 4.48
C ILE A 249 20.45 4.77 4.81
N GLU A 250 20.61 5.66 5.78
CA GLU A 250 19.62 6.68 6.15
C GLU A 250 19.28 7.66 5.02
N LYS A 251 20.17 7.85 4.04
CA LYS A 251 19.91 8.70 2.86
C LYS A 251 19.01 8.01 1.84
N TYR A 252 19.02 6.67 1.77
CA TYR A 252 18.44 5.91 0.66
C TYR A 252 17.29 4.97 1.06
N ILE A 253 17.13 4.62 2.34
CA ILE A 253 16.08 3.72 2.83
C ILE A 253 15.32 4.38 3.98
N HIS A 254 13.99 4.23 4.01
CA HIS A 254 13.16 4.65 5.14
C HIS A 254 13.29 3.67 6.31
N PRO A 255 13.35 4.14 7.57
CA PRO A 255 13.21 3.25 8.72
C PRO A 255 11.80 2.63 8.74
N ALA A 256 11.67 1.46 9.38
CA ALA A 256 10.43 0.69 9.44
C ALA A 256 10.03 0.37 10.89
N GLU A 257 9.57 1.38 11.63
CA GLU A 257 9.22 1.28 13.05
C GLU A 257 8.14 0.21 13.31
N GLU A 258 7.22 0.01 12.37
CA GLU A 258 6.14 -0.96 12.44
C GLU A 258 6.59 -2.41 12.18
N LEU A 259 7.78 -2.64 11.62
CA LEU A 259 8.23 -3.96 11.17
C LEU A 259 8.25 -4.97 12.32
N ARG A 260 8.91 -4.65 13.44
CA ARG A 260 8.94 -5.54 14.62
C ARG A 260 7.54 -5.80 15.17
N THR A 261 6.69 -4.78 15.21
CA THR A 261 5.29 -4.87 15.67
C THR A 261 4.46 -5.79 14.78
N MET A 262 4.56 -5.66 13.45
CA MET A 262 3.88 -6.54 12.49
C MET A 262 4.33 -7.99 12.66
N MET A 263 5.64 -8.25 12.72
CA MET A 263 6.18 -9.61 12.83
C MET A 263 5.83 -10.26 14.17
N LEU A 264 5.80 -9.49 15.27
CA LEU A 264 5.34 -9.95 16.58
C LEU A 264 3.85 -10.33 16.56
N GLN A 265 2.98 -9.50 15.97
CA GLN A 265 1.55 -9.82 15.84
C GLN A 265 1.31 -11.11 15.01
N LEU A 266 2.09 -11.33 13.95
CA LEU A 266 2.00 -12.55 13.14
C LEU A 266 2.42 -13.78 13.96
N ARG A 267 3.54 -13.69 14.68
CA ARG A 267 4.02 -14.76 15.58
C ARG A 267 3.02 -15.10 16.69
N ILE A 268 2.43 -14.10 17.34
CA ILE A 268 1.42 -14.29 18.39
C ILE A 268 0.18 -15.02 17.84
N SER A 269 -0.19 -14.78 16.57
CA SER A 269 -1.31 -15.49 15.92
C SER A 269 -1.01 -16.96 15.54
N GLY A 270 0.17 -17.49 15.89
CA GLY A 270 0.61 -18.84 15.53
C GLY A 270 0.95 -19.01 14.04
N ALA A 271 1.04 -17.90 13.29
CA ALA A 271 1.41 -17.92 11.89
C ALA A 271 2.94 -17.94 11.73
N LYS A 272 3.39 -18.66 10.70
CA LYS A 272 4.81 -18.77 10.36
C LYS A 272 5.22 -17.71 9.35
N THR A 273 6.44 -17.20 9.45
CA THR A 273 6.95 -16.10 8.62
C THR A 273 8.17 -16.53 7.81
N PHE A 274 8.31 -16.07 6.56
CA PHE A 274 9.53 -16.27 5.79
C PHE A 274 9.92 -15.03 4.97
N LEU A 275 11.23 -14.78 4.86
CA LEU A 275 11.79 -13.82 3.91
C LEU A 275 12.18 -14.57 2.64
N LEU A 276 11.87 -14.01 1.47
CA LEU A 276 12.21 -14.55 0.16
C LEU A 276 12.56 -13.39 -0.78
N THR A 277 13.84 -13.05 -0.84
CA THR A 277 14.36 -11.91 -1.61
C THR A 277 15.34 -12.33 -2.71
N ASN A 278 15.40 -11.52 -3.77
CA ASN A 278 16.40 -11.65 -4.83
C ASN A 278 17.77 -11.09 -4.42
N SER A 279 17.83 -10.22 -3.41
CA SER A 279 19.08 -9.66 -2.89
C SER A 279 19.92 -10.74 -2.19
N GLU A 280 21.25 -10.56 -2.22
CA GLU A 280 22.23 -11.45 -1.60
C GLU A 280 22.34 -11.25 -0.09
N TYR A 281 22.99 -12.19 0.61
CA TYR A 281 23.08 -12.14 2.08
C TYR A 281 23.71 -10.86 2.62
N LYS A 282 24.84 -10.39 2.06
CA LYS A 282 25.56 -9.20 2.58
C LYS A 282 24.65 -7.97 2.61
N TYR A 283 23.96 -7.71 1.50
CA TYR A 283 23.04 -6.59 1.38
C TYR A 283 21.79 -6.78 2.24
N THR A 284 21.17 -7.97 2.18
CA THR A 284 20.01 -8.32 2.99
C THR A 284 20.27 -8.15 4.49
N HIS A 285 21.44 -8.60 4.97
CA HIS A 285 21.81 -8.48 6.38
C HIS A 285 22.01 -7.02 6.79
N GLY A 286 22.66 -6.19 5.96
CA GLY A 286 22.84 -4.76 6.23
C GLY A 286 21.52 -4.00 6.26
N VAL A 287 20.68 -4.18 5.24
CA VAL A 287 19.36 -3.52 5.15
C VAL A 287 18.44 -3.96 6.28
N MET A 288 18.29 -5.27 6.53
CA MET A 288 17.43 -5.75 7.61
C MET A 288 17.98 -5.43 9.01
N THR A 289 19.29 -5.26 9.17
CA THR A 289 19.88 -4.73 10.43
C THR A 289 19.50 -3.26 10.66
N TYR A 290 19.45 -2.43 9.62
CA TYR A 290 18.96 -1.05 9.75
C TYR A 290 17.46 -1.00 10.07
N LEU A 291 16.63 -1.81 9.38
CA LEU A 291 15.18 -1.82 9.57
C LEU A 291 14.73 -2.49 10.88
N ALA A 292 15.48 -3.47 11.37
CA ALA A 292 15.05 -4.36 12.44
C ALA A 292 16.13 -4.79 13.44
N GLY A 293 17.37 -4.29 13.37
CA GLY A 293 18.48 -4.68 14.26
C GLY A 293 19.10 -6.05 13.93
N HIS A 294 20.25 -6.37 14.52
CA HIS A 294 21.03 -7.58 14.21
C HIS A 294 20.29 -8.91 14.44
N ASP A 295 19.29 -8.92 15.33
CA ASP A 295 18.41 -10.07 15.58
C ASP A 295 17.29 -10.25 14.54
N TRP A 296 17.26 -9.46 13.46
CA TRP A 296 16.26 -9.59 12.38
C TRP A 296 16.01 -11.02 11.86
N PRO A 297 16.99 -11.97 11.80
CA PRO A 297 16.71 -13.34 11.37
C PRO A 297 15.72 -14.05 12.30
N GLN A 298 15.66 -13.64 13.58
CA GLN A 298 14.72 -14.16 14.57
C GLN A 298 13.28 -13.69 14.35
N LEU A 299 13.02 -12.74 13.44
CA LEU A 299 11.65 -12.35 13.04
C LEU A 299 11.00 -13.37 12.10
N PHE A 300 11.79 -14.26 11.48
CA PHE A 300 11.33 -15.23 10.49
C PHE A 300 11.52 -16.68 10.99
N ASP A 301 10.66 -17.60 10.56
CA ASP A 301 10.94 -19.04 10.66
C ASP A 301 12.14 -19.41 9.76
N ILE A 302 12.25 -18.75 8.60
CA ILE A 302 13.27 -18.96 7.56
C ILE A 302 13.55 -17.64 6.83
N ALA A 303 14.83 -17.35 6.53
CA ALA A 303 15.18 -16.34 5.52
C ALA A 303 15.83 -16.99 4.30
N ILE A 304 15.42 -16.56 3.10
CA ILE A 304 15.92 -17.01 1.81
C ILE A 304 16.38 -15.80 1.00
N VAL A 305 17.66 -15.78 0.65
CA VAL A 305 18.35 -14.80 -0.19
C VAL A 305 18.68 -15.40 -1.56
N ASP A 306 19.14 -14.58 -2.50
CA ASP A 306 19.53 -15.00 -3.85
C ASP A 306 18.42 -15.78 -4.61
N ALA A 307 17.14 -15.49 -4.33
CA ALA A 307 16.03 -16.35 -4.74
C ALA A 307 15.88 -16.49 -6.27
N LYS A 308 16.27 -15.49 -7.06
CA LYS A 308 16.09 -15.43 -8.52
C LYS A 308 14.62 -15.55 -8.96
N LYS A 309 13.68 -14.98 -8.19
CA LYS A 309 12.30 -14.76 -8.66
C LYS A 309 12.36 -13.98 -9.99
N PRO A 310 11.62 -14.40 -11.03
CA PRO A 310 10.48 -15.30 -11.00
C PRO A 310 10.77 -16.82 -11.09
N SER A 311 11.99 -17.26 -11.46
CA SER A 311 12.23 -18.69 -11.74
C SER A 311 12.07 -19.57 -10.51
N TRP A 312 12.36 -19.04 -9.31
CA TRP A 312 12.11 -19.69 -8.01
C TRP A 312 10.72 -20.34 -7.85
N PHE A 313 9.68 -19.77 -8.49
CA PHE A 313 8.30 -20.27 -8.43
C PHE A 313 7.99 -21.38 -9.44
N THR A 314 8.86 -21.62 -10.44
CA THR A 314 8.60 -22.51 -11.58
C THR A 314 9.71 -23.52 -11.87
N GLU A 315 10.92 -23.28 -11.39
CA GLU A 315 12.12 -24.09 -11.63
C GLU A 315 12.64 -24.69 -10.31
N THR A 316 13.46 -25.75 -10.41
CA THR A 316 14.00 -26.46 -9.25
C THR A 316 15.49 -26.19 -9.08
N PHE A 317 15.84 -25.31 -8.13
CA PHE A 317 17.20 -25.16 -7.65
C PHE A 317 17.37 -25.76 -6.25
N VAL A 318 18.62 -26.06 -5.88
CA VAL A 318 19.02 -26.55 -4.55
C VAL A 318 19.16 -25.40 -3.55
N PHE A 319 18.89 -25.66 -2.27
CA PHE A 319 19.21 -24.74 -1.18
C PHE A 319 20.66 -24.93 -0.71
N ARG A 320 21.40 -23.83 -0.58
CA ARG A 320 22.64 -23.76 0.21
C ARG A 320 22.36 -23.07 1.54
N GLN A 321 23.01 -23.48 2.63
CA GLN A 321 22.99 -22.69 3.86
C GLN A 321 23.99 -21.53 3.74
N VAL A 322 23.61 -20.34 4.19
CA VAL A 322 24.55 -19.24 4.41
C VAL A 322 25.33 -19.50 5.70
N ASP A 323 26.65 -19.31 5.68
CA ASP A 323 27.41 -19.07 6.90
C ASP A 323 27.27 -17.59 7.30
N THR A 324 26.57 -17.33 8.40
CA THR A 324 26.30 -15.96 8.87
C THR A 324 27.54 -15.25 9.38
N THR A 325 28.63 -15.97 9.68
CA THR A 325 29.89 -15.39 10.19
C THR A 325 30.79 -14.87 9.07
N THR A 326 30.99 -15.65 8.00
CA THR A 326 31.76 -15.20 6.82
C THR A 326 30.92 -14.52 5.74
N GLY A 327 29.59 -14.69 5.79
CA GLY A 327 28.66 -14.29 4.74
C GLY A 327 28.69 -15.16 3.48
N THR A 328 29.46 -16.25 3.48
CA THR A 328 29.63 -17.15 2.33
C THR A 328 28.57 -18.25 2.28
N LEU A 329 28.45 -18.94 1.14
CA LEU A 329 27.60 -20.12 1.02
C LEU A 329 28.36 -21.37 1.42
N LYS A 330 27.78 -22.19 2.29
CA LYS A 330 28.33 -23.50 2.64
C LYS A 330 28.31 -24.43 1.42
N MET A 331 29.32 -25.30 1.33
CA MET A 331 29.48 -26.24 0.23
C MET A 331 28.38 -27.32 0.20
N ASP A 332 27.85 -27.69 1.37
CA ASP A 332 26.83 -28.71 1.51
C ASP A 332 25.44 -28.24 1.05
N VAL A 333 24.69 -29.14 0.41
CA VAL A 333 23.26 -28.94 0.12
C VAL A 333 22.46 -29.29 1.37
N HIS A 334 21.61 -28.36 1.83
CA HIS A 334 20.83 -28.59 3.06
C HIS A 334 19.66 -29.55 2.81
N VAL A 335 19.86 -30.82 3.15
CA VAL A 335 18.85 -31.90 3.07
C VAL A 335 18.13 -32.17 4.41
N GLY A 336 18.48 -31.45 5.48
CA GLY A 336 17.87 -31.62 6.80
C GLY A 336 16.55 -30.86 6.99
N PRO A 337 15.85 -31.05 8.13
CA PRO A 337 14.73 -30.19 8.51
C PRO A 337 15.18 -28.73 8.67
N ILE A 338 14.21 -27.81 8.60
CA ILE A 338 14.42 -26.39 8.91
C ILE A 338 14.90 -26.25 10.35
N LYS A 339 15.99 -25.51 10.55
CA LYS A 339 16.37 -24.96 11.87
C LYS A 339 15.95 -23.49 11.92
N TYR A 340 15.25 -23.09 12.98
CA TYR A 340 14.85 -21.71 13.21
C TYR A 340 16.07 -20.78 13.26
N GLY A 341 15.96 -19.61 12.65
CA GLY A 341 17.05 -18.62 12.57
C GLY A 341 18.14 -18.91 11.53
N ASN A 342 18.10 -20.06 10.82
CA ASN A 342 18.99 -20.29 9.69
C ASN A 342 18.60 -19.43 8.48
N ILE A 343 19.62 -19.04 7.72
CA ILE A 343 19.50 -18.31 6.45
C ILE A 343 19.97 -19.22 5.31
N TYR A 344 19.24 -19.22 4.20
CA TYR A 344 19.49 -20.05 3.02
C TYR A 344 19.59 -19.20 1.76
N SER A 345 20.27 -19.73 0.75
CA SER A 345 20.45 -19.11 -0.57
C SER A 345 19.79 -19.97 -1.65
N GLY A 346 19.08 -19.31 -2.58
CA GLY A 346 18.43 -19.90 -3.74
C GLY A 346 17.28 -20.85 -3.40
N GLY A 347 17.43 -22.13 -3.76
CA GLY A 347 16.38 -23.13 -3.65
C GLY A 347 15.19 -22.87 -4.59
N SER A 348 14.03 -23.42 -4.23
CA SER A 348 12.83 -23.38 -5.07
C SER A 348 11.54 -23.51 -4.26
N CYS A 349 10.41 -23.09 -4.84
CA CYS A 349 9.12 -23.16 -4.19
C CYS A 349 8.71 -24.59 -3.79
N ASP A 350 8.96 -25.60 -4.64
CA ASP A 350 8.65 -26.99 -4.29
C ASP A 350 9.60 -27.55 -3.21
N GLY A 351 10.84 -27.06 -3.15
CA GLY A 351 11.73 -27.30 -2.02
C GLY A 351 11.17 -26.72 -0.72
N LEU A 352 10.79 -25.43 -0.71
CA LEU A 352 10.23 -24.78 0.49
C LEU A 352 8.90 -25.40 0.91
N LYS A 353 8.06 -25.80 -0.05
CA LYS A 353 6.79 -26.51 0.18
C LYS A 353 6.99 -27.89 0.81
N LYS A 354 8.03 -28.64 0.44
CA LYS A 354 8.41 -29.91 1.10
C LYS A 354 8.87 -29.65 2.55
N LEU A 355 9.67 -28.60 2.77
CA LEU A 355 10.23 -28.24 4.07
C LEU A 355 9.16 -27.70 5.05
N MET A 356 8.38 -26.68 4.65
CA MET A 356 7.36 -26.03 5.48
C MET A 356 5.99 -26.71 5.45
N LYS A 357 5.78 -27.71 4.56
CA LYS A 357 4.52 -28.43 4.35
C LYS A 357 3.35 -27.53 3.93
N PHE A 358 3.62 -26.54 3.07
CA PHE A 358 2.61 -25.60 2.56
C PHE A 358 1.44 -26.31 1.85
N ARG A 359 0.23 -25.77 2.04
CA ARG A 359 -0.91 -26.00 1.15
C ARG A 359 -1.21 -24.67 0.45
N GLY A 360 -1.51 -24.70 -0.85
CA GLY A 360 -1.40 -23.51 -1.71
C GLY A 360 -2.12 -22.26 -1.18
N LYS A 361 -3.37 -22.38 -0.72
CA LYS A 361 -4.20 -21.26 -0.26
C LYS A 361 -3.92 -20.79 1.17
N ASP A 362 -3.00 -21.44 1.88
CA ASP A 362 -2.65 -21.16 3.27
C ASP A 362 -1.45 -20.18 3.37
N VAL A 363 -0.82 -19.85 2.25
CA VAL A 363 0.28 -18.88 2.13
C VAL A 363 -0.27 -17.53 1.65
N LEU A 364 0.10 -16.44 2.32
CA LEU A 364 0.02 -15.08 1.81
C LEU A 364 1.43 -14.59 1.48
N TYR A 365 1.70 -14.28 0.21
CA TYR A 365 2.96 -13.70 -0.22
C TYR A 365 2.82 -12.20 -0.50
N VAL A 366 3.78 -11.43 -0.01
CA VAL A 366 3.80 -9.96 0.00
C VAL A 366 5.02 -9.48 -0.81
N GLY A 367 4.80 -8.60 -1.78
CA GLY A 367 5.85 -8.08 -2.67
C GLY A 367 5.36 -6.93 -3.55
N ASP A 368 6.26 -6.10 -4.06
CA ASP A 368 5.95 -4.99 -4.98
C ASP A 368 5.87 -5.42 -6.46
N HIS A 369 6.58 -6.50 -6.81
CA HIS A 369 6.79 -6.88 -8.20
C HIS A 369 5.57 -7.67 -8.72
N ILE A 370 4.67 -6.95 -9.38
CA ILE A 370 3.40 -7.47 -9.92
C ILE A 370 3.55 -8.74 -10.78
N PHE A 371 4.64 -8.89 -11.54
CA PHE A 371 4.94 -10.11 -12.29
C PHE A 371 5.73 -11.14 -11.46
N GLY A 372 6.89 -10.73 -10.93
CA GLY A 372 7.84 -11.59 -10.22
C GLY A 372 7.25 -12.28 -8.99
N ASP A 373 6.58 -11.51 -8.14
CA ASP A 373 6.01 -11.98 -6.87
C ASP A 373 4.55 -12.38 -7.05
N VAL A 374 3.73 -11.45 -7.51
CA VAL A 374 2.28 -11.57 -7.42
C VAL A 374 1.74 -12.51 -8.50
N LEU A 375 1.97 -12.26 -9.79
CA LEU A 375 1.47 -13.12 -10.87
C LEU A 375 2.01 -14.56 -10.78
N LYS A 376 3.30 -14.74 -10.49
CA LYS A 376 3.94 -16.07 -10.43
C LYS A 376 3.50 -16.86 -9.20
N SER A 377 3.49 -16.27 -7.99
CA SER A 377 2.94 -16.96 -6.82
C SER A 377 1.43 -17.23 -6.93
N LYS A 378 0.68 -16.35 -7.62
CA LYS A 378 -0.75 -16.57 -7.90
C LYS A 378 -0.99 -17.81 -8.77
N LYS A 379 -0.11 -18.08 -9.74
CA LYS A 379 -0.21 -19.26 -10.63
C LYS A 379 -0.01 -20.59 -9.88
N ILE A 380 0.82 -20.63 -8.82
CA ILE A 380 0.95 -21.80 -7.94
C ILE A 380 -0.11 -21.86 -6.82
N GLY A 381 -1.10 -20.96 -6.85
CA GLY A 381 -2.28 -20.98 -5.98
C GLY A 381 -2.12 -20.26 -4.63
N TRP A 382 -1.02 -19.53 -4.42
CA TRP A 382 -0.83 -18.70 -3.22
C TRP A 382 -1.82 -17.52 -3.17
N ARG A 383 -2.02 -16.99 -1.96
CA ARG A 383 -2.68 -15.70 -1.77
C ARG A 383 -1.66 -14.58 -1.93
N THR A 384 -2.09 -13.44 -2.47
CA THR A 384 -1.19 -12.37 -2.93
C THR A 384 -1.53 -11.01 -2.33
N PHE A 385 -0.52 -10.32 -1.82
CA PHE A 385 -0.61 -8.95 -1.32
C PHE A 385 0.41 -8.07 -2.06
N LEU A 386 -0.08 -7.21 -2.95
CA LEU A 386 0.77 -6.31 -3.74
C LEU A 386 1.07 -5.03 -2.96
N ILE A 387 2.34 -4.64 -2.91
CA ILE A 387 2.77 -3.34 -2.38
C ILE A 387 2.94 -2.35 -3.53
N VAL A 388 2.37 -1.15 -3.38
CA VAL A 388 2.36 -0.08 -4.38
C VAL A 388 2.66 1.24 -3.68
N PRO A 389 3.92 1.58 -3.39
CA PRO A 389 4.28 2.79 -2.65
C PRO A 389 3.67 4.08 -3.21
N GLU A 390 3.47 4.16 -4.52
CA GLU A 390 2.87 5.29 -5.23
C GLU A 390 1.36 5.50 -4.91
N LEU A 391 0.72 4.51 -4.28
CA LEU A 391 -0.74 4.49 -4.05
C LEU A 391 -1.21 5.62 -3.11
N ASN A 392 -0.39 6.09 -2.17
CA ASN A 392 -0.77 7.18 -1.27
C ASN A 392 -0.90 8.53 -2.03
N PRO A 393 0.10 8.97 -2.82
CA PRO A 393 -0.07 10.08 -3.77
C PRO A 393 -1.23 9.90 -4.76
N GLU A 394 -1.37 8.72 -5.38
CA GLU A 394 -2.49 8.42 -6.30
C GLU A 394 -3.86 8.61 -5.65
N LEU A 395 -4.05 8.15 -4.41
CA LEU A 395 -5.28 8.31 -3.65
C LEU A 395 -5.53 9.77 -3.23
N PHE A 396 -4.49 10.54 -2.96
CA PHE A 396 -4.61 11.97 -2.70
C PHE A 396 -5.10 12.72 -3.95
N VAL A 397 -4.44 12.54 -5.09
CA VAL A 397 -4.86 13.17 -6.36
C VAL A 397 -6.27 12.71 -6.76
N TRP A 398 -6.59 11.41 -6.63
CA TRP A 398 -7.92 10.89 -6.90
C TRP A 398 -9.00 11.50 -6.00
N THR A 399 -8.74 11.74 -4.71
CA THR A 399 -9.74 12.35 -3.81
C THR A 399 -9.90 13.85 -4.01
N GLN A 400 -8.87 14.58 -4.43
CA GLN A 400 -9.00 16.01 -4.76
C GLN A 400 -9.70 16.25 -6.11
N ASN A 401 -9.60 15.32 -7.07
CA ASN A 401 -10.02 15.52 -8.48
C ASN A 401 -11.18 14.60 -8.91
N GLN A 402 -12.11 14.27 -8.01
CA GLN A 402 -13.25 13.37 -8.32
C GLN A 402 -14.20 13.94 -9.38
N ASN A 403 -14.30 15.26 -9.47
CA ASN A 403 -15.06 15.98 -10.50
C ASN A 403 -14.70 15.55 -11.93
N PHE A 404 -13.42 15.30 -12.25
CA PHE A 404 -13.04 14.83 -13.59
C PHE A 404 -13.60 13.43 -13.90
N HIS A 405 -13.67 12.54 -12.91
CA HIS A 405 -14.27 11.22 -13.08
C HIS A 405 -15.79 11.32 -13.32
N GLU A 406 -16.48 12.15 -12.55
CA GLU A 406 -17.93 12.41 -12.70
C GLU A 406 -18.25 13.04 -14.06
N MET A 407 -17.43 14.00 -14.52
CA MET A 407 -17.56 14.61 -15.85
C MET A 407 -17.33 13.58 -16.97
N LEU A 408 -16.29 12.75 -16.88
CA LEU A 408 -16.04 11.70 -17.87
C LEU A 408 -17.18 10.69 -17.94
N GLN A 409 -17.69 10.22 -16.79
CA GLN A 409 -18.87 9.33 -16.75
C GLN A 409 -20.08 10.01 -17.39
N THR A 410 -20.35 11.28 -17.07
CA THR A 410 -21.48 12.04 -17.64
C THR A 410 -21.36 12.17 -19.16
N TYR A 411 -20.14 12.36 -19.70
CA TYR A 411 -19.93 12.42 -21.14
C TYR A 411 -20.02 11.05 -21.82
N ASP A 412 -19.51 9.98 -21.20
CA ASP A 412 -19.62 8.61 -21.73
C ASP A 412 -21.08 8.13 -21.75
N GLU A 413 -21.87 8.43 -20.70
CA GLU A 413 -23.32 8.17 -20.66
C GLU A 413 -24.06 8.95 -21.75
N ARG A 414 -23.83 10.26 -21.86
CA ARG A 414 -24.41 11.12 -22.92
C ARG A 414 -24.02 10.67 -24.33
N LEU A 415 -22.80 10.18 -24.52
CA LEU A 415 -22.34 9.64 -25.80
C LEU A 415 -23.14 8.38 -26.16
N GLY A 416 -23.38 7.50 -25.17
CA GLY A 416 -24.27 6.35 -25.30
C GLY A 416 -25.71 6.73 -25.67
N GLU A 417 -26.28 7.77 -25.05
CA GLU A 417 -27.60 8.28 -25.44
C GLU A 417 -27.62 8.79 -26.89
N LEU A 418 -26.63 9.61 -27.29
CA LEU A 418 -26.55 10.19 -28.63
C LEU A 418 -26.49 9.15 -29.75
N TYR A 419 -25.83 8.00 -29.53
CA TYR A 419 -25.77 6.90 -30.51
C TYR A 419 -27.06 6.07 -30.58
N ASN A 420 -27.93 6.10 -29.56
CA ASN A 420 -29.14 5.28 -29.47
C ASN A 420 -30.43 5.96 -30.01
N LEU A 421 -30.33 7.15 -30.61
CA LEU A 421 -31.47 7.92 -31.13
C LEU A 421 -31.75 7.62 -32.62
N ASP A 422 -33.02 7.64 -33.05
CA ASP A 422 -33.42 7.38 -34.44
C ASP A 422 -32.81 8.36 -35.46
N SER A 423 -32.63 7.92 -36.71
CA SER A 423 -31.78 8.52 -37.75
C SER A 423 -32.19 9.90 -38.32
N THR A 424 -33.19 10.57 -37.74
CA THR A 424 -33.87 11.72 -38.37
C THR A 424 -33.11 13.06 -38.33
N LYS A 425 -31.96 13.16 -37.65
CA LYS A 425 -31.13 14.38 -37.54
C LYS A 425 -29.62 14.10 -37.46
N ASN A 426 -29.08 13.38 -38.44
CA ASN A 426 -27.72 12.85 -38.38
C ASN A 426 -26.60 13.90 -38.28
N ASP A 427 -26.63 14.99 -39.04
CA ASP A 427 -25.48 15.93 -39.09
C ASP A 427 -25.33 16.77 -37.81
N GLN A 428 -26.44 17.30 -37.28
CA GLN A 428 -26.43 18.01 -35.99
C GLN A 428 -26.03 17.08 -34.83
N ARG A 429 -26.43 15.81 -34.89
CA ARG A 429 -25.99 14.78 -33.96
C ARG A 429 -24.50 14.50 -34.08
N ARG A 430 -23.97 14.34 -35.30
CA ARG A 430 -22.54 14.09 -35.56
C ARG A 430 -21.68 15.21 -35.00
N ALA A 431 -22.03 16.47 -35.27
CA ALA A 431 -21.36 17.63 -34.67
C ALA A 431 -21.42 17.63 -33.12
N THR A 432 -22.53 17.18 -32.53
CA THR A 432 -22.68 17.05 -31.07
C THR A 432 -21.83 15.91 -30.50
N ILE A 433 -21.72 14.79 -31.22
CA ILE A 433 -20.83 13.66 -30.90
C ILE A 433 -19.37 14.12 -30.96
N ASP A 434 -18.94 14.76 -32.04
CA ASP A 434 -17.57 15.25 -32.22
C ASP A 434 -17.18 16.28 -31.15
N ALA A 435 -18.11 17.18 -30.78
CA ALA A 435 -17.93 18.10 -29.66
C ALA A 435 -17.81 17.37 -28.30
N THR A 436 -18.61 16.32 -28.07
CA THR A 436 -18.56 15.51 -26.85
C THR A 436 -17.25 14.71 -26.76
N VAL A 437 -16.81 14.09 -27.86
CA VAL A 437 -15.50 13.40 -27.96
C VAL A 437 -14.35 14.38 -27.74
N LYS A 438 -14.45 15.63 -28.22
CA LYS A 438 -13.46 16.69 -27.94
C LYS A 438 -13.45 17.08 -26.46
N ALA A 439 -14.61 17.12 -25.79
CA ALA A 439 -14.71 17.36 -24.35
C ALA A 439 -14.11 16.21 -23.53
N ILE A 440 -14.41 14.95 -23.87
CA ILE A 440 -13.81 13.75 -23.24
C ILE A 440 -12.28 13.79 -23.34
N ARG A 441 -11.73 14.11 -24.53
CA ARG A 441 -10.28 14.25 -24.72
C ARG A 441 -9.69 15.40 -23.88
N LYS A 442 -10.38 16.53 -23.78
CA LYS A 442 -9.94 17.66 -22.95
C LYS A 442 -9.85 17.26 -21.48
N VAL A 443 -10.95 16.74 -20.91
CA VAL A 443 -11.01 16.34 -19.50
C VAL A 443 -10.07 15.16 -19.20
N THR A 444 -9.89 14.23 -20.15
CA THR A 444 -8.87 13.18 -20.02
C THR A 444 -7.46 13.76 -19.85
N ASN A 445 -7.10 14.79 -20.63
CA ASN A 445 -5.80 15.43 -20.52
C ASN A 445 -5.64 16.22 -19.22
N GLU A 446 -6.65 17.00 -18.81
CA GLU A 446 -6.66 17.74 -17.53
C GLU A 446 -6.56 16.78 -16.34
N MET A 447 -7.32 15.68 -16.37
CA MET A 447 -7.26 14.61 -15.37
C MET A 447 -5.89 13.92 -15.32
N ASN A 448 -5.27 13.66 -16.47
CA ASN A 448 -3.94 13.06 -16.51
C ASN A 448 -2.90 14.01 -15.90
N GLN A 449 -2.92 15.29 -16.27
CA GLN A 449 -1.99 16.32 -15.80
C GLN A 449 -2.01 16.48 -14.26
N ALA A 450 -3.17 16.26 -13.61
CA ALA A 450 -3.28 16.30 -12.15
C ALA A 450 -2.40 15.26 -11.41
N TYR A 451 -1.95 14.19 -12.08
CA TYR A 451 -1.03 13.18 -11.53
C TYR A 451 0.44 13.40 -11.98
N GLY A 452 0.73 14.44 -12.76
CA GLY A 452 2.03 14.64 -13.40
C GLY A 452 2.05 14.21 -14.88
N LEU A 453 3.25 14.18 -15.47
CA LEU A 453 3.45 14.26 -16.92
C LEU A 453 2.73 13.15 -17.71
N LEU A 454 2.84 11.89 -17.27
CA LEU A 454 2.26 10.74 -17.98
C LEU A 454 0.88 10.30 -17.43
N GLY A 455 0.38 11.00 -16.41
CA GLY A 455 -0.85 10.67 -15.69
C GLY A 455 -0.79 9.38 -14.85
N SER A 456 -1.84 9.17 -14.04
CA SER A 456 -1.99 8.06 -13.07
C SER A 456 -1.45 6.70 -13.57
N MET A 457 -0.68 6.00 -12.75
CA MET A 457 -0.18 4.65 -13.05
C MET A 457 -1.31 3.65 -13.37
N PHE A 458 -2.52 3.91 -12.87
CA PHE A 458 -3.68 3.03 -13.02
C PHE A 458 -4.56 3.33 -14.24
N ARG A 459 -4.48 4.53 -14.83
CA ARG A 459 -5.44 4.94 -15.88
C ARG A 459 -4.93 6.03 -16.84
N SER A 460 -5.69 6.24 -17.91
CA SER A 460 -5.73 7.47 -18.68
C SER A 460 -7.20 7.82 -18.94
N GLY A 461 -7.70 8.87 -18.29
CA GLY A 461 -9.14 9.17 -18.24
C GLY A 461 -9.97 7.98 -17.72
N SER A 462 -10.99 7.57 -18.49
CA SER A 462 -11.85 6.41 -18.17
C SER A 462 -11.21 5.04 -18.46
N ARG A 463 -10.06 4.97 -19.17
CA ARG A 463 -9.40 3.70 -19.54
C ARG A 463 -8.35 3.27 -18.50
N THR A 464 -8.41 2.03 -18.03
CA THR A 464 -7.40 1.45 -17.12
C THR A 464 -6.11 1.08 -17.85
N THR A 465 -4.98 1.11 -17.15
CA THR A 465 -3.70 0.63 -17.68
C THR A 465 -3.59 -0.90 -17.65
N PHE A 466 -2.62 -1.43 -18.39
CA PHE A 466 -2.17 -2.81 -18.26
C PHE A 466 -1.75 -3.14 -16.82
N PHE A 467 -1.03 -2.23 -16.14
CA PHE A 467 -0.68 -2.39 -14.72
C PHE A 467 -1.93 -2.53 -13.83
N ALA A 468 -2.90 -1.61 -13.91
CA ALA A 468 -4.15 -1.73 -13.15
C ALA A 468 -4.88 -3.06 -13.42
N THR A 469 -4.91 -3.50 -14.68
CA THR A 469 -5.50 -4.79 -15.07
C THR A 469 -4.73 -5.98 -14.48
N GLN A 470 -3.40 -5.89 -14.34
CA GLN A 470 -2.62 -6.89 -13.63
C GLN A 470 -2.90 -6.87 -12.11
N VAL A 471 -3.02 -5.70 -11.48
CA VAL A 471 -3.37 -5.56 -10.05
C VAL A 471 -4.71 -6.25 -9.76
N GLU A 472 -5.77 -5.87 -10.48
CA GLU A 472 -7.11 -6.47 -10.36
C GLU A 472 -7.07 -8.00 -10.59
N ARG A 473 -6.37 -8.44 -11.64
CA ARG A 473 -6.33 -9.85 -12.03
C ARG A 473 -5.48 -10.73 -11.12
N TYR A 474 -4.40 -10.22 -10.51
CA TYR A 474 -3.41 -11.07 -9.81
C TYR A 474 -3.23 -10.80 -8.31
N ALA A 475 -3.52 -9.61 -7.79
CA ALA A 475 -3.51 -9.32 -6.36
C ALA A 475 -4.81 -9.81 -5.68
N ASP A 476 -4.76 -10.43 -4.49
CA ASP A 476 -5.96 -10.57 -3.65
C ASP A 476 -6.18 -9.30 -2.82
N LEU A 477 -5.08 -8.76 -2.29
CA LEU A 477 -5.00 -7.55 -1.51
C LEU A 477 -3.97 -6.60 -2.14
N TYR A 478 -4.12 -5.29 -1.97
CA TYR A 478 -3.07 -4.32 -2.30
C TYR A 478 -3.09 -3.11 -1.35
N SER A 479 -1.94 -2.45 -1.19
CA SER A 479 -1.72 -1.38 -0.20
C SER A 479 -0.48 -0.56 -0.57
N SER A 480 -0.35 0.65 -0.02
CA SER A 480 0.87 1.47 -0.12
C SER A 480 2.03 0.89 0.69
N THR A 481 1.75 0.22 1.80
CA THR A 481 2.74 -0.50 2.61
C THR A 481 2.18 -1.83 3.13
N CYS A 482 3.06 -2.80 3.37
CA CYS A 482 2.71 -4.06 4.01
C CYS A 482 2.32 -3.87 5.49
N TYR A 483 2.88 -2.85 6.15
CA TYR A 483 2.71 -2.58 7.58
C TYR A 483 1.27 -2.26 7.96
N ASN A 484 0.43 -1.85 6.99
CA ASN A 484 -1.01 -1.69 7.18
C ASN A 484 -1.70 -2.95 7.73
N LEU A 485 -1.09 -4.15 7.65
CA LEU A 485 -1.55 -5.37 8.31
C LEU A 485 -1.69 -5.23 9.84
N ILE A 486 -1.03 -4.28 10.50
CA ILE A 486 -1.16 -4.05 11.95
C ILE A 486 -2.56 -3.56 12.34
N HIS A 487 -3.26 -2.83 11.45
CA HIS A 487 -4.59 -2.28 11.70
C HIS A 487 -5.73 -3.31 11.54
N TYR A 488 -5.41 -4.59 11.32
CA TYR A 488 -6.37 -5.67 11.04
C TYR A 488 -6.17 -6.83 12.04
N PRO A 489 -7.23 -7.23 12.78
CA PRO A 489 -7.16 -8.40 13.65
C PRO A 489 -6.98 -9.65 12.79
N LYS A 490 -6.28 -10.67 13.30
CA LYS A 490 -5.86 -11.81 12.45
C LYS A 490 -7.01 -12.78 12.09
N PHE A 491 -8.21 -12.56 12.63
CA PHE A 491 -9.46 -13.18 12.15
C PHE A 491 -10.19 -12.37 11.05
N TYR A 492 -9.66 -11.21 10.63
CA TYR A 492 -10.36 -10.32 9.71
C TYR A 492 -10.69 -10.97 8.36
N PHE A 493 -11.91 -10.70 7.87
CA PHE A 493 -12.36 -11.12 6.55
C PHE A 493 -12.38 -9.93 5.59
N PHE A 494 -11.34 -9.83 4.76
CA PHE A 494 -11.36 -8.98 3.59
C PHE A 494 -12.45 -9.46 2.62
N ARG A 495 -13.36 -8.57 2.23
CA ARG A 495 -14.48 -8.88 1.34
C ARG A 495 -14.39 -8.00 0.10
N ALA A 496 -14.15 -8.62 -1.05
CA ALA A 496 -14.40 -7.99 -2.34
C ALA A 496 -15.92 -7.86 -2.56
N ARG A 497 -16.33 -6.93 -3.44
CA ARG A 497 -17.69 -6.94 -3.98
C ARG A 497 -17.86 -8.14 -4.92
N MET A 498 -19.09 -8.62 -5.08
CA MET A 498 -19.41 -9.58 -6.12
C MET A 498 -19.34 -8.85 -7.47
N LEU A 499 -18.53 -9.36 -8.41
CA LEU A 499 -18.57 -8.92 -9.80
C LEU A 499 -19.83 -9.49 -10.44
N LEU A 500 -20.48 -8.69 -11.28
CA LEU A 500 -21.68 -9.06 -12.04
C LEU A 500 -21.36 -8.96 -13.54
N LEU A 501 -21.81 -9.94 -14.31
CA LEU A 501 -21.74 -9.91 -15.77
C LEU A 501 -22.76 -8.89 -16.32
N PRO A 502 -22.56 -8.37 -17.55
CA PRO A 502 -23.43 -7.31 -18.10
C PRO A 502 -24.93 -7.66 -18.12
N HIS A 503 -25.28 -8.93 -18.34
CA HIS A 503 -26.67 -9.39 -18.31
C HIS A 503 -27.28 -9.43 -16.90
N GLU A 504 -26.46 -9.63 -15.86
CA GLU A 504 -26.90 -9.60 -14.46
C GLU A 504 -27.13 -8.14 -14.01
N LEU A 505 -26.23 -7.22 -14.40
CA LEU A 505 -26.40 -5.78 -14.19
C LEU A 505 -27.70 -5.28 -14.85
N ALA A 506 -27.93 -5.63 -16.11
CA ALA A 506 -29.16 -5.27 -16.83
C ALA A 506 -30.42 -5.83 -16.15
N ALA A 507 -30.36 -7.02 -15.53
CA ALA A 507 -31.47 -7.58 -14.76
C ALA A 507 -31.74 -6.82 -13.45
N VAL A 508 -30.69 -6.39 -12.74
CA VAL A 508 -30.80 -5.54 -11.53
C VAL A 508 -31.40 -4.18 -11.89
N ASP A 509 -30.93 -3.55 -12.96
CA ASP A 509 -31.43 -2.25 -13.44
C ASP A 509 -32.89 -2.32 -13.91
N LYS A 510 -33.27 -3.39 -14.61
CA LYS A 510 -34.67 -3.62 -14.97
C LYS A 510 -35.53 -3.76 -13.72
N LYS A 511 -35.04 -4.44 -12.67
CA LYS A 511 -35.76 -4.60 -11.40
C LYS A 511 -35.94 -3.27 -10.65
N SER A 512 -34.91 -2.44 -10.56
CA SER A 512 -34.99 -1.12 -9.90
C SER A 512 -35.90 -0.14 -10.66
N LYS A 513 -35.83 -0.14 -12.00
CA LYS A 513 -36.71 0.66 -12.87
C LYS A 513 -38.17 0.15 -12.84
N MET A 514 -38.40 -1.15 -12.59
CA MET A 514 -39.75 -1.70 -12.37
C MET A 514 -40.31 -1.40 -10.98
N SER A 515 -39.53 -1.49 -9.90
CA SER A 515 -40.00 -1.16 -8.54
C SER A 515 -40.39 0.31 -8.41
N ASN A 516 -39.68 1.22 -9.10
CA ASN A 516 -40.04 2.64 -9.20
C ASN A 516 -41.27 2.92 -10.09
N LYS A 517 -41.84 1.92 -10.78
CA LYS A 517 -43.02 2.09 -11.67
C LYS A 517 -44.25 1.24 -11.29
N LYS A 518 -44.19 0.40 -10.25
CA LYS A 518 -45.35 -0.39 -9.78
C LYS A 518 -45.42 -0.47 -8.26
N GLY A 519 -46.39 0.25 -7.68
CA GLY A 519 -46.92 -0.02 -6.34
C GLY A 519 -47.83 -1.25 -6.33
N VAL A 520 -47.36 -2.39 -6.85
CA VAL A 520 -48.12 -3.65 -6.96
C VAL A 520 -47.24 -4.80 -6.48
N GLY A 521 -47.73 -5.54 -5.48
CA GLY A 521 -46.97 -6.60 -4.82
C GLY A 521 -46.69 -7.80 -5.73
N LEU A 522 -45.45 -8.29 -5.67
CA LEU A 522 -45.05 -9.60 -6.20
C LEU A 522 -44.74 -10.53 -5.03
N ARG A 523 -45.40 -11.70 -4.99
CA ARG A 523 -45.19 -12.70 -3.94
C ARG A 523 -43.72 -13.16 -3.92
N LYS A 524 -43.10 -13.17 -2.75
CA LYS A 524 -41.80 -13.84 -2.54
C LYS A 524 -42.01 -15.37 -2.62
N PRO A 525 -41.09 -16.14 -3.21
CA PRO A 525 -41.03 -17.59 -2.98
C PRO A 525 -40.82 -17.88 -1.49
N GLY A 526 -41.51 -18.89 -0.96
CA GLY A 526 -41.48 -19.23 0.46
C GLY A 526 -40.20 -19.96 0.87
N PHE A 527 -39.24 -19.23 1.45
CA PHE A 527 -38.24 -19.79 2.35
C PHE A 527 -38.43 -19.18 3.73
N ASN A 528 -38.97 -19.98 4.66
CA ASN A 528 -39.07 -19.58 6.07
C ASN A 528 -37.67 -19.65 6.70
N LEU A 529 -37.03 -18.49 6.80
CA LEU A 529 -36.03 -18.22 7.83
C LEU A 529 -36.75 -17.42 8.92
N SER A 530 -36.98 -18.05 10.07
CA SER A 530 -37.52 -17.39 11.25
C SER A 530 -36.59 -16.27 11.70
N PRO A 531 -37.09 -15.03 11.91
CA PRO A 531 -36.30 -13.99 12.56
C PRO A 531 -35.91 -14.44 13.97
N VAL A 532 -34.64 -14.27 14.33
CA VAL A 532 -34.26 -14.24 15.75
C VAL A 532 -34.45 -12.80 16.20
N GLU A 533 -35.59 -12.53 16.81
CA GLU A 533 -35.86 -11.22 17.43
C GLU A 533 -35.07 -11.12 18.73
N SER A 534 -34.15 -10.17 18.80
CA SER A 534 -33.50 -9.74 20.04
C SER A 534 -34.06 -8.38 20.45
N SER A 535 -35.26 -8.39 21.05
CA SER A 535 -35.84 -7.21 21.68
C SER A 535 -35.01 -6.79 22.89
N VAL A 536 -34.36 -5.63 22.80
CA VAL A 536 -33.76 -4.93 23.94
C VAL A 536 -34.19 -3.48 23.82
N ASP A 537 -35.11 -3.06 24.69
CA ASP A 537 -35.55 -1.67 24.76
C ASP A 537 -34.40 -0.77 25.21
N VAL A 538 -34.07 0.23 24.39
CA VAL A 538 -33.15 1.30 24.78
C VAL A 538 -33.98 2.45 25.31
N ALA A 539 -34.16 2.51 26.62
CA ALA A 539 -34.65 3.70 27.28
C ALA A 539 -33.61 4.82 27.12
N GLU A 540 -34.02 5.96 26.58
CA GLU A 540 -33.22 7.18 26.60
C GLU A 540 -33.18 7.73 28.04
N ASP A 541 -31.98 7.89 28.60
CA ASP A 541 -31.76 8.86 29.68
C ASP A 541 -30.42 9.58 29.41
N SER A 542 -30.44 10.90 29.48
CA SER A 542 -29.43 11.77 28.89
C SER A 542 -28.95 12.82 29.88
N SER A 543 -27.95 12.46 30.70
CA SER A 543 -27.20 13.46 31.48
C SER A 543 -25.72 13.08 31.69
N SER A 544 -24.86 14.04 31.35
CA SER A 544 -23.49 14.28 31.87
C SER A 544 -22.61 13.12 32.38
N ILE A 545 -21.44 12.94 31.76
CA ILE A 545 -20.12 12.97 32.43
C ILE A 545 -19.01 13.19 31.37
N LEU A 546 -17.86 13.72 31.78
CA LEU A 546 -16.83 14.26 30.87
C LEU A 546 -16.06 13.19 30.08
N SER A 547 -15.59 13.61 28.90
CA SER A 547 -14.68 12.86 28.03
C SER A 547 -13.34 12.51 28.68
N THR A 548 -12.94 11.24 28.60
CA THR A 548 -11.53 10.82 28.70
C THR A 548 -11.22 9.74 27.65
N THR A 549 -10.05 9.84 27.03
CA THR A 549 -9.66 9.01 25.88
C THR A 549 -9.13 7.65 26.34
N THR A 550 -9.79 6.55 26.00
CA THR A 550 -9.34 5.20 26.37
C THR A 550 -8.24 4.69 25.43
N THR A 551 -6.97 4.95 25.77
CA THR A 551 -5.82 4.38 25.07
C THR A 551 -5.76 2.86 25.26
N GLN A 552 -5.65 2.06 24.20
CA GLN A 552 -5.56 0.58 24.27
C GLN A 552 -4.15 0.11 24.71
N ALA A 553 -3.70 0.51 25.91
CA ALA A 553 -2.41 0.13 26.46
C ALA A 553 -2.42 -1.28 27.09
N LEU A 554 -3.57 -1.71 27.63
CA LEU A 554 -3.80 -3.02 28.22
C LEU A 554 -4.92 -3.79 27.50
N THR A 555 -4.82 -5.11 27.53
CA THR A 555 -5.86 -6.06 27.09
C THR A 555 -6.01 -7.18 28.11
N VAL A 556 -7.23 -7.73 28.27
CA VAL A 556 -7.52 -8.92 29.09
C VAL A 556 -8.02 -10.07 28.22
N GLU A 557 -7.53 -11.28 28.48
CA GLU A 557 -8.02 -12.51 27.85
C GLU A 557 -8.40 -13.57 28.93
N PRO A 558 -9.61 -14.15 28.91
CA PRO A 558 -10.76 -13.75 28.09
C PRO A 558 -11.27 -12.34 28.50
N PRO A 559 -11.82 -11.55 27.56
CA PRO A 559 -12.29 -10.18 27.81
C PRO A 559 -13.68 -10.10 28.47
N VAL A 560 -14.26 -11.24 28.86
CA VAL A 560 -15.50 -11.37 29.63
C VAL A 560 -15.23 -12.37 30.74
N CYS A 561 -15.71 -12.08 31.95
CA CYS A 561 -15.65 -13.01 33.09
C CYS A 561 -17.00 -13.68 33.25
N THR A 562 -17.08 -14.99 32.98
CA THR A 562 -18.30 -15.79 33.16
C THR A 562 -18.16 -16.63 34.42
N ILE A 563 -18.96 -16.35 35.47
CA ILE A 563 -18.98 -17.15 36.70
C ILE A 563 -20.41 -17.26 37.23
N SER A 564 -20.85 -18.49 37.48
CA SER A 564 -22.21 -18.85 37.95
C SER A 564 -22.65 -18.13 39.24
N SER A 565 -23.97 -17.92 39.34
CA SER A 565 -24.71 -17.53 40.55
C SER A 565 -24.33 -18.32 41.82
N ALA A 566 -23.96 -19.60 41.68
CA ALA A 566 -23.52 -20.49 42.76
C ALA A 566 -22.10 -20.22 43.27
N GLY A 567 -21.31 -19.40 42.56
CA GLY A 567 -19.90 -19.12 42.86
C GLY A 567 -18.93 -19.93 41.99
N GLY A 568 -17.64 -19.62 42.09
CA GLY A 568 -16.61 -20.24 41.26
C GLY A 568 -15.36 -19.38 41.07
N LYS A 569 -14.56 -19.71 40.06
CA LYS A 569 -13.31 -19.04 39.72
C LYS A 569 -13.16 -18.88 38.21
N SER A 570 -12.77 -17.69 37.74
CA SER A 570 -12.35 -17.44 36.36
C SER A 570 -10.90 -16.98 36.32
N LYS A 571 -10.13 -17.49 35.35
CA LYS A 571 -8.71 -17.16 35.15
C LYS A 571 -8.56 -16.28 33.92
N HIS A 572 -7.79 -15.20 34.08
CA HIS A 572 -7.57 -14.19 33.07
C HIS A 572 -6.08 -13.85 32.95
N LYS A 573 -5.69 -13.33 31.79
CA LYS A 573 -4.35 -12.82 31.48
C LYS A 573 -4.45 -11.34 31.17
N LEU A 574 -3.63 -10.52 31.82
CA LEU A 574 -3.48 -9.09 31.53
C LEU A 574 -2.21 -8.88 30.71
N PHE A 575 -2.31 -8.20 29.57
CA PHE A 575 -1.22 -7.98 28.62
C PHE A 575 -0.90 -6.49 28.48
N ASN A 576 0.38 -6.12 28.50
CA ASN A 576 0.83 -4.79 28.10
C ASN A 576 1.15 -4.76 26.60
N GLN A 577 0.35 -4.02 25.84
CA GLN A 577 0.49 -3.83 24.40
C GLN A 577 1.10 -2.46 24.04
N SER A 578 1.41 -1.63 25.03
CA SER A 578 2.04 -0.31 24.84
C SER A 578 3.57 -0.40 24.71
N SER A 579 4.18 0.68 24.24
CA SER A 579 5.64 0.87 24.15
C SER A 579 6.33 1.12 25.49
N SER A 580 5.59 1.25 26.60
CA SER A 580 6.12 1.67 27.90
C SER A 580 5.90 0.61 28.99
N ARG A 581 6.70 0.68 30.07
CA ARG A 581 6.40 -0.05 31.32
C ARG A 581 5.12 0.55 31.91
N LEU A 582 4.18 -0.30 32.32
CA LEU A 582 2.95 0.13 32.98
C LEU A 582 2.93 -0.33 34.45
N ALA A 583 2.22 0.41 35.28
CA ALA A 583 1.64 -0.08 36.52
C ALA A 583 0.15 -0.37 36.29
N TYR A 584 -0.41 -1.32 37.04
CA TYR A 584 -1.84 -1.63 37.06
C TYR A 584 -2.36 -1.74 38.49
N LYS A 585 -3.67 -1.49 38.66
CA LYS A 585 -4.40 -1.62 39.93
C LYS A 585 -5.84 -2.08 39.67
N PHE A 586 -6.23 -3.16 40.34
CA PHE A 586 -7.54 -3.77 40.23
C PHE A 586 -8.53 -3.17 41.24
N LYS A 587 -9.77 -2.93 40.81
CA LYS A 587 -10.86 -2.37 41.63
C LYS A 587 -12.20 -2.99 41.24
N LEU A 588 -12.80 -3.77 42.14
CA LEU A 588 -14.12 -4.37 41.94
C LEU A 588 -15.24 -3.37 42.28
N SER A 589 -16.41 -3.50 41.65
CA SER A 589 -17.65 -2.83 42.08
C SER A 589 -18.19 -3.40 43.40
N ASN A 590 -17.92 -4.67 43.69
CA ASN A 590 -18.53 -5.41 44.79
C ASN A 590 -17.55 -6.39 45.45
N ASN A 591 -16.89 -5.94 46.52
CA ASN A 591 -15.96 -6.74 47.33
C ASN A 591 -16.64 -7.77 48.25
N SER A 592 -17.98 -7.81 48.32
CA SER A 592 -18.68 -8.77 49.21
C SER A 592 -18.72 -10.18 48.62
N ASN A 593 -19.07 -10.26 47.33
CA ASN A 593 -19.24 -11.50 46.58
C ASN A 593 -18.04 -11.83 45.68
N TYR A 594 -17.27 -10.83 45.23
CA TYR A 594 -16.12 -11.04 44.35
C TYR A 594 -14.80 -10.69 45.06
N GLY A 595 -13.75 -11.41 44.69
CA GLY A 595 -12.36 -11.08 45.02
C GLY A 595 -11.45 -11.36 43.83
N VAL A 596 -10.28 -10.73 43.79
CA VAL A 596 -9.23 -11.01 42.80
C VAL A 596 -7.92 -11.29 43.54
N ASN A 597 -7.13 -12.25 43.07
CA ASN A 597 -5.90 -12.69 43.73
C ASN A 597 -4.73 -11.68 43.63
N LEU A 598 -4.88 -10.61 42.86
CA LEU A 598 -3.82 -9.67 42.49
C LEU A 598 -4.39 -8.24 42.55
N ILE A 599 -3.82 -7.38 43.39
CA ILE A 599 -4.39 -6.04 43.69
C ILE A 599 -3.72 -4.95 42.87
N SER A 600 -2.40 -4.93 42.78
CA SER A 600 -1.61 -3.99 41.99
C SER A 600 -0.26 -4.59 41.61
N GLY A 601 0.42 -4.00 40.63
CA GLY A 601 1.74 -4.45 40.21
C GLY A 601 2.25 -3.72 38.96
N PHE A 602 3.38 -4.20 38.44
CA PHE A 602 4.01 -3.67 37.21
C PHE A 602 3.96 -4.68 36.08
N LEU A 603 3.87 -4.17 34.84
CA LEU A 603 3.86 -4.96 33.62
C LEU A 603 4.83 -4.33 32.61
N LYS A 604 5.94 -5.03 32.30
CA LYS A 604 6.91 -4.61 31.29
C LYS A 604 6.26 -4.58 29.89
N VAL A 605 6.89 -3.92 28.92
CA VAL A 605 6.49 -3.96 27.50
C VAL A 605 6.37 -5.41 27.03
N GLY A 606 5.24 -5.77 26.41
CA GLY A 606 4.94 -7.16 26.00
C GLY A 606 4.74 -8.14 27.17
N GLY A 607 4.72 -7.66 28.41
CA GLY A 607 4.56 -8.47 29.61
C GLY A 607 3.14 -9.01 29.78
N ILE A 608 3.06 -10.19 30.38
CA ILE A 608 1.81 -10.89 30.71
C ILE A 608 1.78 -11.14 32.22
N VAL A 609 0.63 -10.95 32.86
CA VAL A 609 0.39 -11.42 34.23
C VAL A 609 -0.95 -12.15 34.33
N ASP A 610 -0.91 -13.31 34.99
CA ASP A 610 -2.08 -14.16 35.20
C ASP A 610 -2.79 -13.77 36.51
N PHE A 611 -4.10 -13.59 36.45
CA PHE A 611 -4.93 -13.26 37.61
C PHE A 611 -6.21 -14.10 37.65
N GLU A 612 -6.76 -14.28 38.85
CA GLU A 612 -7.91 -15.13 39.10
C GLU A 612 -8.99 -14.35 39.87
N ILE A 613 -10.19 -14.30 39.29
CA ILE A 613 -11.38 -13.72 39.91
C ILE A 613 -12.13 -14.86 40.59
N THR A 614 -12.37 -14.73 41.89
CA THR A 614 -13.16 -15.68 42.69
C THR A 614 -14.51 -15.07 43.03
N ARG A 615 -15.60 -15.83 42.91
CA ARG A 615 -16.97 -15.44 43.25
C ARG A 615 -17.55 -16.36 44.32
N LYS A 616 -18.15 -15.80 45.36
CA LYS A 616 -18.95 -16.51 46.38
C LYS A 616 -20.39 -16.69 45.89
N ALA A 617 -21.08 -17.71 46.40
CA ALA A 617 -22.52 -17.88 46.19
C ALA A 617 -23.30 -16.64 46.63
N GLY A 618 -24.26 -16.18 45.81
CA GLY A 618 -25.05 -15.00 46.11
C GLY A 618 -25.76 -14.41 44.89
N LYS A 619 -26.78 -13.56 45.12
CA LYS A 619 -27.60 -12.95 44.06
C LYS A 619 -26.73 -12.23 43.01
N SER A 620 -27.11 -12.39 41.75
CA SER A 620 -26.49 -11.67 40.63
C SER A 620 -26.80 -10.17 40.68
N LYS A 621 -25.88 -9.37 40.13
CA LYS A 621 -25.95 -7.92 39.91
C LYS A 621 -25.04 -7.58 38.72
N GLY A 622 -25.24 -6.41 38.12
CA GLY A 622 -24.35 -5.84 37.08
C GLY A 622 -22.99 -5.42 37.62
N ASP A 623 -22.24 -6.36 38.20
CA ASP A 623 -20.93 -6.14 38.78
C ASP A 623 -19.81 -6.17 37.73
N LYS A 624 -18.71 -5.49 38.02
CA LYS A 624 -17.58 -5.30 37.11
C LYS A 624 -16.25 -5.21 37.85
N LEU A 625 -15.18 -5.59 37.15
CA LEU A 625 -13.80 -5.35 37.55
C LEU A 625 -13.22 -4.22 36.69
N VAL A 626 -12.77 -3.16 37.33
CA VAL A 626 -12.02 -2.06 36.70
C VAL A 626 -10.53 -2.31 36.92
N ILE A 627 -9.74 -2.21 35.85
CA ILE A 627 -8.29 -2.31 35.87
C ILE A 627 -7.75 -0.93 35.49
N MET A 628 -7.35 -0.16 36.50
CA MET A 628 -6.70 1.14 36.30
C MET A 628 -5.25 0.89 35.86
N PHE A 629 -4.73 1.72 34.96
CA PHE A 629 -3.33 1.68 34.54
C PHE A 629 -2.72 3.07 34.36
N ASN A 630 -1.41 3.16 34.55
CA ASN A 630 -0.61 4.37 34.34
C ASN A 630 0.80 3.95 33.88
N GLU A 631 1.48 4.82 33.15
CA GLU A 631 2.89 4.67 32.79
C GLU A 631 3.76 4.65 34.05
N ALA A 632 4.70 3.71 34.12
CA ALA A 632 5.57 3.50 35.26
C ALA A 632 7.02 3.86 34.90
N PRO A 633 7.63 4.87 35.55
CA PRO A 633 9.05 5.16 35.44
C PRO A 633 9.95 3.94 35.67
N ALA A 634 11.17 3.95 35.13
CA ALA A 634 12.09 2.79 35.21
C ALA A 634 12.50 2.47 36.66
N ASP A 635 12.63 3.50 37.48
CA ASP A 635 12.98 3.51 38.90
C ASP A 635 11.79 3.21 39.84
N ALA A 636 10.55 3.22 39.34
CA ALA A 636 9.36 3.01 40.18
C ALA A 636 9.37 1.62 40.85
N THR A 637 9.37 1.61 42.19
CA THR A 637 9.42 0.39 43.03
C THR A 637 8.06 -0.03 43.61
N ASP A 638 7.12 0.91 43.76
CA ASP A 638 5.77 0.68 44.29
C ASP A 638 4.72 1.09 43.25
N ALA A 639 3.95 0.12 42.76
CA ALA A 639 2.91 0.34 41.77
C ALA A 639 1.67 1.05 42.33
N SER A 640 1.42 0.98 43.64
CA SER A 640 0.18 1.46 44.25
C SER A 640 0.13 2.98 44.35
N LYS A 641 1.30 3.62 44.55
CA LYS A 641 1.49 5.08 44.62
C LYS A 641 1.17 5.80 43.31
N LEU A 642 1.34 5.11 42.18
CA LEU A 642 1.00 5.62 40.84
C LEU A 642 -0.51 5.76 40.59
N PHE A 643 -1.35 5.44 41.59
CA PHE A 643 -2.81 5.56 41.60
C PHE A 643 -3.33 6.36 42.82
N GLU A 644 -2.48 7.15 43.47
CA GLU A 644 -2.91 8.12 44.48
C GLU A 644 -3.42 9.41 43.81
N ALA A 645 -4.19 10.23 44.55
CA ALA A 645 -4.90 11.40 43.98
C ALA A 645 -3.96 12.42 43.30
N ASN A 646 -2.72 12.52 43.78
CA ASN A 646 -1.69 13.45 43.30
C ASN A 646 -0.66 12.78 42.37
N ALA A 647 -0.87 11.53 41.96
CA ALA A 647 0.06 10.82 41.09
C ALA A 647 0.11 11.46 39.68
N PRO A 648 1.30 11.61 39.06
CA PRO A 648 1.41 12.18 37.72
C PRO A 648 0.70 11.29 36.70
N LYS A 649 -0.18 11.90 35.90
CA LYS A 649 -0.91 11.23 34.81
C LYS A 649 -0.15 11.43 33.50
N SER A 650 0.25 10.32 32.90
CA SER A 650 0.91 10.24 31.60
C SER A 650 -0.10 10.26 30.44
N LYS A 651 0.40 10.33 29.20
CA LYS A 651 -0.39 10.03 27.99
C LYS A 651 -0.84 8.56 27.91
N LEU A 652 -0.26 7.68 28.75
CA LEU A 652 -0.54 6.24 28.87
C LEU A 652 -1.25 5.91 30.20
N THR A 653 -2.20 6.75 30.60
CA THR A 653 -3.09 6.54 31.74
C THR A 653 -4.48 6.11 31.26
N GLY A 654 -5.17 5.22 31.97
CA GLY A 654 -6.55 4.84 31.63
C GLY A 654 -7.16 3.75 32.51
N GLU A 655 -8.33 3.27 32.11
CA GLU A 655 -9.05 2.17 32.75
C GLU A 655 -9.53 1.15 31.71
N PHE A 656 -9.39 -0.13 32.01
CA PHE A 656 -10.04 -1.23 31.29
C PHE A 656 -11.18 -1.80 32.14
N VAL A 657 -12.37 -1.99 31.58
CA VAL A 657 -13.54 -2.51 32.31
C VAL A 657 -13.86 -3.93 31.84
N LEU A 658 -13.70 -4.89 32.74
CA LEU A 658 -14.10 -6.28 32.57
C LEU A 658 -15.49 -6.48 33.19
N ASN A 659 -16.51 -6.56 32.35
CA ASN A 659 -17.88 -6.84 32.80
C ASN A 659 -18.03 -8.32 33.19
N PHE A 660 -18.85 -8.58 34.21
CA PHE A 660 -19.18 -9.95 34.62
C PHE A 660 -20.44 -10.41 33.90
N SER A 661 -20.36 -11.56 33.25
CA SER A 661 -21.50 -12.27 32.69
C SER A 661 -21.96 -13.30 33.72
N ALA A 662 -23.23 -13.19 34.11
CA ALA A 662 -23.87 -14.17 34.98
C ALA A 662 -24.55 -15.23 34.13
N ASP A 663 -24.02 -16.44 34.16
CA ASP A 663 -24.83 -17.64 33.95
C ASP A 663 -25.70 -17.79 35.23
N GLU A 664 -27.01 -17.90 35.05
CA GLU A 664 -27.98 -18.07 36.15
C GLU A 664 -27.88 -19.46 36.80
#